data_AF-V5BBC6-F1
#
_entry.id   AF-V5BBC6-F1
#
_cell.length_a   1.000
_cell.length_b   1.000
_cell.length_c   1.000
_cell.angle_alpha   90.00
_cell.angle_beta   90.00
_cell.angle_gamma   90.00
#
_symmetry.space_group_name_H-M   'P 1'
#
loop_
_entity.id
_entity.type
_entity.pdbx_description
1 polymer ?
#
loop_
_entity_poly.entity_id
_entity_poly.type
_entity_poly.pdbx_seq_one_letter_code
_entity_poly.pdbx_strand_id
1 'polypeptide(L)'
;MLFFNFFFLFFFFFYSFVASFLLSFSFSLCRDMAVPTEAVKEKPPLHAYPEAKVGTQFFSHHGIYSERYNGVCALTGSIVLMASGRYVMFVDVVSGKIMSTPVPENGGVGAVAVHPSRRFYVVCEKLPEDPLIRVYTWPSRREVGQFVGGATRGFSACCFSADGTMMATVGMYPDYSLAVWNWKTRGMILRNKCYGSDVYTVLFSSFDSGVLVTGGAGHIKFWSMAKTFTGQKLQGVLGKFGRLEISNVPGFAVLSDGKVLSGSESGLILLWEGDLVRCCFVREIKKTAVDGAAALAAQTYDYWPCHEGTINVVELLGDGRIVLTAGEDGYMRYWLASELETAEGEGAPPLYEPKCLFEVLVDPHAHIRALTRCRDMDEWVVLDSTGVLWRVPFIPPNVILGSSPGRMKEPAQAALRFNGGGITSAAISPIDHTVVTGGEDGTIRLVDYVTPCEVYKLMMPASTTVVALHFFRTDKTGMKFIVCCENGTVGLLQRGNKAFALLGQWRPHTEGLTAMAVDREERRLCTISTNGTAFFFDIKRDISLLEPIGFCRLPLKDVRCVAWDDATSCSLVGCECGKVLAIRAPKMEEMDHTVSFEFNCIYALVGIRQKKKVEKQQVKAATAGRVEGLQEEEEEEEEEEELGPWPVRLICPLPSGSFAVGSGAAELLYQYNLNVRYDNLTELPPLPPTGIEPPNYVEEPMINLCYRELIPQMASVSTSGLFLVVVCEGAQVILRPLEDNGKIPHKCILTAAAHDRVDGRITTACTSFDDTMVVSVGLDGLVVAQIREGCRAPSPPKIDAVYPSLFAEEVLAPQPIPLSISEQKEADDRRLAEEAKQRELDAFLAKLHVVHAKYAVLLAENEAAPAHQRLSDEEMALHPQILKEMEEEKQRRVKESLYENALELTREEIRTKKMRKRFIDNLIYDRFQVISFSREFAVSSFRTPNPEETIQRLKGEINELLAHDANEEAIFKADENEKKRATMT
;
A
#
# COMPACT_ATOMS: atom_id res chain seq x y z
N MET A 1 -32.56 54.77 0.26
CA MET A 1 -32.18 56.19 0.11
C MET A 1 -30.71 56.29 0.48
N LEU A 2 -29.81 56.07 -0.48
CA LEU A 2 -29.22 57.09 -1.39
C LEU A 2 -28.16 57.88 -0.62
N PHE A 3 -26.86 57.71 -0.83
CA PHE A 3 -26.14 58.01 -2.07
C PHE A 3 -24.79 57.28 -2.11
N PHE A 4 -24.52 56.51 -3.17
CA PHE A 4 -23.23 56.49 -3.88
C PHE A 4 -23.48 55.81 -5.23
N ASN A 5 -23.93 56.60 -6.20
CA ASN A 5 -24.03 56.29 -7.63
C ASN A 5 -23.03 57.23 -8.32
N PHE A 6 -22.04 56.68 -9.02
CA PHE A 6 -22.01 56.55 -10.49
C PHE A 6 -21.86 57.89 -11.22
N PHE A 7 -20.80 57.99 -12.04
CA PHE A 7 -20.71 58.52 -13.42
C PHE A 7 -19.23 58.83 -13.71
N PHE A 8 -18.59 58.59 -14.87
CA PHE A 8 -18.89 57.92 -16.14
C PHE A 8 -17.54 58.04 -16.92
N LEU A 9 -17.00 56.95 -17.48
CA LEU A 9 -16.89 56.70 -18.93
C LEU A 9 -15.70 57.34 -19.69
N PHE A 10 -15.27 56.60 -20.71
CA PHE A 10 -14.31 56.90 -21.79
C PHE A 10 -12.82 56.71 -21.49
N PHE A 11 -12.27 55.56 -21.90
CA PHE A 11 -11.08 55.55 -22.77
C PHE A 11 -11.05 54.24 -23.58
N PHE A 12 -11.52 54.34 -24.82
CA PHE A 12 -11.42 53.33 -25.88
C PHE A 12 -10.36 53.84 -26.88
N PHE A 13 -9.40 52.98 -27.22
CA PHE A 13 -8.67 52.84 -28.49
C PHE A 13 -8.32 54.09 -29.35
N PHE A 14 -7.03 54.32 -29.66
CA PHE A 14 -6.39 54.11 -30.99
C PHE A 14 -5.03 54.84 -31.20
N TYR A 15 -4.13 54.22 -32.01
CA TYR A 15 -2.89 54.72 -32.69
C TYR A 15 -1.65 55.03 -31.82
N SER A 16 -0.45 54.41 -31.95
CA SER A 16 0.45 54.04 -33.07
C SER A 16 1.33 55.18 -33.64
N PHE A 17 2.65 55.00 -33.50
CA PHE A 17 3.80 55.43 -34.35
C PHE A 17 4.23 56.90 -34.51
N VAL A 18 5.43 57.25 -34.00
CA VAL A 18 6.59 58.00 -34.61
C VAL A 18 7.80 57.77 -33.65
N ALA A 19 8.82 56.94 -33.88
CA ALA A 19 9.95 56.95 -34.83
C ALA A 19 11.13 57.91 -34.51
N SER A 20 12.32 57.29 -34.34
CA SER A 20 13.68 57.79 -34.64
C SER A 20 14.40 58.77 -33.70
N PHE A 21 15.51 58.34 -33.10
CA PHE A 21 16.89 58.84 -33.32
C PHE A 21 17.77 58.45 -32.12
N LEU A 22 18.79 57.61 -32.31
CA LEU A 22 20.06 57.72 -31.58
C LEU A 22 21.15 57.06 -32.42
N LEU A 23 21.91 57.93 -33.09
CA LEU A 23 23.05 57.64 -33.95
C LEU A 23 24.33 57.96 -33.14
N SER A 24 25.27 57.00 -33.17
CA SER A 24 26.73 57.17 -33.25
C SER A 24 27.45 58.14 -32.30
N PHE A 25 28.38 57.61 -31.51
CA PHE A 25 29.76 58.13 -31.51
C PHE A 25 30.77 56.99 -31.44
N SER A 26 31.71 57.06 -32.39
CA SER A 26 32.81 56.15 -32.65
C SER A 26 34.00 56.48 -31.74
N PHE A 27 34.66 55.46 -31.19
CA PHE A 27 36.10 55.51 -30.96
C PHE A 27 36.75 54.33 -31.68
N SER A 28 37.48 54.68 -32.74
CA SER A 28 38.37 53.81 -33.49
C SER A 28 39.66 53.61 -32.70
N LEU A 29 39.98 52.36 -32.37
CA LEU A 29 41.37 51.92 -32.34
C LEU A 29 41.48 50.65 -33.18
N CYS A 30 42.12 50.79 -34.34
CA CYS A 30 42.43 49.71 -35.25
C CYS A 30 43.58 48.88 -34.66
N ARG A 31 43.37 47.57 -34.44
CA ARG A 31 44.45 46.58 -34.41
C ARG A 31 43.94 45.23 -34.91
N ASP A 32 44.33 44.97 -36.15
CA ASP A 32 44.60 43.69 -36.81
C ASP A 32 43.60 42.54 -36.72
N MET A 33 43.16 42.12 -37.91
CA MET A 33 42.33 40.95 -38.17
C MET A 33 42.96 39.68 -37.59
N ALA A 34 42.33 39.12 -36.58
CA ALA A 34 42.38 37.69 -36.31
C ALA A 34 41.03 37.08 -36.70
N VAL A 35 41.10 36.05 -37.54
CA VAL A 35 39.98 35.15 -37.88
C VAL A 35 39.30 34.71 -36.58
N PRO A 36 37.95 34.74 -36.45
CA PRO A 36 37.32 34.15 -35.30
C PRO A 36 37.56 32.63 -35.38
N THR A 37 38.45 32.13 -34.53
CA THR A 37 38.42 30.74 -34.09
C THR A 37 37.00 30.46 -33.61
N GLU A 38 36.38 29.41 -34.15
CA GLU A 38 35.07 28.91 -33.72
C GLU A 38 35.02 28.94 -32.19
N ALA A 39 34.21 29.84 -31.63
CA ALA A 39 33.89 29.80 -30.23
C ALA A 39 33.24 28.44 -29.99
N VAL A 40 33.94 27.55 -29.31
CA VAL A 40 33.38 26.31 -28.77
C VAL A 40 32.19 26.78 -27.94
N LYS A 41 30.97 26.60 -28.45
CA LYS A 41 29.76 26.83 -27.67
C LYS A 41 29.84 25.87 -26.49
N GLU A 42 30.21 26.40 -25.33
CA GLU A 42 30.10 25.66 -24.08
C GLU A 42 28.68 25.10 -24.00
N LYS A 43 28.58 23.79 -23.78
CA LYS A 43 27.28 23.14 -23.60
C LYS A 43 26.64 23.76 -22.34
N PRO A 44 25.33 24.09 -22.38
CA PRO A 44 24.65 24.60 -21.21
C PRO A 44 24.77 23.59 -20.05
N PRO A 45 24.80 24.05 -18.79
CA PRO A 45 24.89 23.16 -17.63
C PRO A 45 23.72 22.18 -17.60
N LEU A 46 23.95 20.98 -17.05
CA LEU A 46 22.94 19.92 -17.00
C LEU A 46 21.77 20.34 -16.10
N HIS A 47 22.06 21.03 -14.99
CA HIS A 47 21.08 21.54 -14.02
C HIS A 47 20.68 23.00 -14.34
N ALA A 48 20.05 23.20 -15.51
CA ALA A 48 19.44 24.48 -15.88
C ALA A 48 17.91 24.42 -15.72
N TYR A 49 17.36 25.29 -14.87
CA TYR A 49 15.92 25.32 -14.55
C TYR A 49 15.24 26.53 -15.22
N PRO A 50 14.48 26.34 -16.32
CA PRO A 50 13.71 27.44 -16.89
C PRO A 50 12.59 27.86 -15.93
N GLU A 51 12.16 29.13 -15.99
CA GLU A 51 10.97 29.59 -15.25
C GLU A 51 9.76 28.71 -15.62
N ALA A 52 9.25 27.96 -14.64
CA ALA A 52 8.06 27.14 -14.81
C ALA A 52 6.84 27.83 -14.20
N LYS A 53 5.72 27.80 -14.92
CA LYS A 53 4.43 28.32 -14.44
C LYS A 53 3.47 27.18 -14.21
N VAL A 54 2.55 27.39 -13.27
CA VAL A 54 1.39 26.51 -13.09
C VAL A 54 0.48 26.67 -14.29
N GLY A 55 0.44 25.65 -15.17
CA GLY A 55 -0.29 25.68 -16.43
C GLY A 55 -1.52 24.79 -16.46
N THR A 56 -2.04 24.38 -15.30
CA THR A 56 -3.27 23.60 -15.17
C THR A 56 -4.20 24.21 -14.11
N GLN A 57 -5.50 23.94 -14.24
CA GLN A 57 -6.53 24.37 -13.30
C GLN A 57 -7.41 23.18 -12.91
N PHE A 58 -7.78 23.10 -11.64
CA PHE A 58 -8.70 22.07 -11.14
C PHE A 58 -10.03 22.12 -11.91
N PHE A 59 -10.52 20.95 -12.34
CA PHE A 59 -11.80 20.82 -13.02
C PHE A 59 -12.78 19.94 -12.24
N SER A 60 -12.37 18.73 -11.92
CA SER A 60 -13.21 17.73 -11.25
C SER A 60 -12.36 16.74 -10.45
N HIS A 61 -13.00 16.07 -9.49
CA HIS A 61 -12.44 14.87 -8.88
C HIS A 61 -13.55 13.85 -8.57
N HIS A 62 -13.19 12.58 -8.52
CA HIS A 62 -14.03 11.46 -8.11
C HIS A 62 -13.29 10.60 -7.07
N GLY A 63 -14.02 10.02 -6.12
CA GLY A 63 -13.46 9.20 -5.04
C GLY A 63 -13.38 9.91 -3.70
N ILE A 64 -13.09 9.15 -2.64
CA ILE A 64 -12.87 9.68 -1.30
C ILE A 64 -11.76 8.91 -0.55
N TYR A 65 -11.05 9.60 0.34
CA TYR A 65 -10.17 8.94 1.30
C TYR A 65 -10.98 8.45 2.52
N SER A 66 -11.63 7.30 2.36
CA SER A 66 -12.60 6.71 3.30
C SER A 66 -12.01 6.19 4.61
N GLU A 67 -10.70 5.94 4.68
CA GLU A 67 -10.05 5.35 5.86
C GLU A 67 -9.91 6.32 7.04
N ARG A 68 -10.05 7.62 6.80
CA ARG A 68 -9.92 8.64 7.85
C ARG A 68 -11.03 8.56 8.87
N TYR A 69 -10.61 8.51 10.14
CA TYR A 69 -11.49 8.68 11.28
C TYR A 69 -12.08 10.11 11.28
N ASN A 70 -13.34 10.25 11.71
CA ASN A 70 -14.07 11.53 11.70
C ASN A 70 -14.30 12.16 10.30
N GLY A 71 -14.37 11.34 9.25
CA GLY A 71 -14.48 11.80 7.86
C GLY A 71 -15.84 12.37 7.42
N VAL A 72 -16.89 12.30 8.25
CA VAL A 72 -18.25 12.76 7.89
C VAL A 72 -18.95 13.48 9.04
N CYS A 73 -19.51 14.66 8.77
CA CYS A 73 -20.21 15.50 9.75
C CYS A 73 -21.49 16.09 9.14
N ALA A 74 -22.63 15.92 9.80
CA ALA A 74 -23.88 16.57 9.36
C ALA A 74 -23.81 18.10 9.52
N LEU A 75 -24.16 18.84 8.46
CA LEU A 75 -24.28 20.31 8.48
C LEU A 75 -25.73 20.73 8.74
N THR A 76 -26.57 20.73 7.69
CA THR A 76 -27.98 21.13 7.71
C THR A 76 -28.74 20.40 6.62
N GLY A 77 -30.00 20.04 6.86
CA GLY A 77 -30.81 19.27 5.92
C GLY A 77 -30.19 17.89 5.65
N SER A 78 -30.05 17.57 4.37
CA SER A 78 -29.38 16.37 3.85
C SER A 78 -27.89 16.59 3.52
N ILE A 79 -27.30 17.73 3.90
CA ILE A 79 -25.92 18.05 3.52
C ILE A 79 -24.95 17.58 4.61
N VAL A 80 -23.98 16.76 4.22
CA VAL A 80 -22.85 16.35 5.05
C VAL A 80 -21.55 17.02 4.57
N LEU A 81 -20.69 17.35 5.52
CA LEU A 81 -19.33 17.82 5.34
C LEU A 81 -18.37 16.64 5.44
N MET A 82 -17.48 16.51 4.46
CA MET A 82 -16.46 15.46 4.45
C MET A 82 -15.08 16.04 4.12
N ALA A 83 -14.04 15.38 4.61
CA ALA A 83 -12.65 15.64 4.24
C ALA A 83 -12.14 14.49 3.39
N SER A 84 -11.56 14.81 2.23
CA SER A 84 -10.95 13.81 1.34
C SER A 84 -9.73 14.38 0.63
N GLY A 85 -8.55 13.84 0.89
CA GLY A 85 -7.28 14.37 0.38
C GLY A 85 -7.11 15.86 0.70
N ARG A 86 -7.00 16.69 -0.33
CA ARG A 86 -6.96 18.18 -0.22
C ARG A 86 -8.31 18.87 -0.33
N TYR A 87 -9.40 18.11 -0.44
CA TYR A 87 -10.73 18.65 -0.72
C TYR A 87 -11.61 18.59 0.51
N VAL A 88 -12.32 19.69 0.74
CA VAL A 88 -13.48 19.72 1.62
C VAL A 88 -14.72 19.54 0.75
N MET A 89 -15.48 18.48 1.03
CA MET A 89 -16.64 18.08 0.24
C MET A 89 -17.94 18.42 0.99
N PHE A 90 -18.91 18.95 0.26
CA PHE A 90 -20.28 19.18 0.70
C PHE A 90 -21.17 18.28 -0.13
N VAL A 91 -21.73 17.27 0.49
CA VAL A 91 -22.45 16.19 -0.18
C VAL A 91 -23.90 16.23 0.27
N ASP A 92 -24.81 16.47 -0.66
CA ASP A 92 -26.24 16.30 -0.41
C ASP A 92 -26.62 14.84 -0.66
N VAL A 93 -26.88 14.10 0.42
CA VAL A 93 -27.13 12.65 0.35
C VAL A 93 -28.49 12.28 -0.25
N VAL A 94 -29.38 13.26 -0.46
CA VAL A 94 -30.70 13.04 -1.08
C VAL A 94 -30.65 13.37 -2.57
N SER A 95 -30.10 14.54 -2.93
CA SER A 95 -30.02 14.94 -4.35
C SER A 95 -28.82 14.35 -5.10
N GLY A 96 -27.82 13.82 -4.37
CA GLY A 96 -26.56 13.35 -4.93
C GLY A 96 -25.62 14.48 -5.38
N LYS A 97 -25.98 15.75 -5.15
CA LYS A 97 -25.16 16.88 -5.55
C LYS A 97 -23.92 17.00 -4.67
N ILE A 98 -22.76 17.00 -5.31
CA ILE A 98 -21.46 17.14 -4.66
C ILE A 98 -20.86 18.50 -5.03
N MET A 99 -20.37 19.22 -4.02
CA MET A 99 -19.54 20.40 -4.21
C MET A 99 -18.22 20.20 -3.47
N SER A 100 -17.11 20.60 -4.06
CA SER A 100 -15.80 20.43 -3.45
C SER A 100 -14.98 21.70 -3.55
N THR A 101 -14.24 21.99 -2.49
CA THR A 101 -13.35 23.15 -2.42
C THR A 101 -11.93 22.66 -2.12
N PRO A 102 -10.93 22.96 -2.98
CA PRO A 102 -9.53 22.59 -2.74
C PRO A 102 -8.91 23.51 -1.69
N VAL A 103 -8.65 22.99 -0.49
CA VAL A 103 -7.96 23.71 0.60
C VAL A 103 -7.22 22.68 1.45
N PRO A 104 -5.93 22.88 1.78
CA PRO A 104 -5.09 24.05 1.49
C PRO A 104 -4.31 23.94 0.18
N GLU A 105 -3.62 25.02 -0.21
CA GLU A 105 -2.88 25.07 -1.47
C GLU A 105 -1.71 24.07 -1.50
N ASN A 106 -0.95 24.00 -0.40
CA ASN A 106 0.30 23.25 -0.26
C ASN A 106 0.22 22.06 0.72
N GLY A 107 -0.90 21.33 0.74
CA GLY A 107 -1.04 20.13 1.57
C GLY A 107 -2.44 19.53 1.49
N GLY A 108 -2.92 18.99 2.61
CA GLY A 108 -4.17 18.25 2.71
C GLY A 108 -5.10 18.78 3.80
N VAL A 109 -6.32 18.23 3.83
CA VAL A 109 -7.23 18.43 4.96
C VAL A 109 -6.92 17.35 5.99
N GLY A 110 -6.59 17.75 7.21
CA GLY A 110 -6.34 16.86 8.35
C GLY A 110 -7.63 16.29 8.92
N ALA A 111 -8.50 17.19 9.37
CA ALA A 111 -9.80 16.89 9.97
C ALA A 111 -10.81 18.02 9.68
N VAL A 112 -12.09 17.73 9.83
CA VAL A 112 -13.18 18.71 9.77
C VAL A 112 -14.08 18.55 10.98
N ALA A 113 -14.68 19.66 11.44
CA ALA A 113 -15.69 19.63 12.49
C ALA A 113 -16.73 20.71 12.28
N VAL A 114 -17.97 20.44 12.72
CA VAL A 114 -19.09 21.38 12.63
C VAL A 114 -19.38 21.93 14.02
N HIS A 115 -19.47 23.26 14.13
CA HIS A 115 -19.82 23.89 15.40
C HIS A 115 -21.28 23.56 15.78
N PRO A 116 -21.62 23.33 17.07
CA PRO A 116 -22.98 22.92 17.49
C PRO A 116 -24.12 23.83 17.00
N SER A 117 -23.84 25.12 16.77
CA SER A 117 -24.81 26.06 16.18
C SER A 117 -25.14 25.82 14.70
N ARG A 118 -24.40 24.95 14.00
CA ARG A 118 -24.51 24.62 12.56
C ARG A 118 -24.36 25.81 11.61
N ARG A 119 -23.86 26.94 12.11
CA ARG A 119 -23.57 28.16 11.34
C ARG A 119 -22.10 28.28 10.92
N PHE A 120 -21.24 27.43 11.50
CA PHE A 120 -19.80 27.44 11.25
C PHE A 120 -19.28 26.03 11.15
N TYR A 121 -18.23 25.86 10.36
CA TYR A 121 -17.41 24.65 10.32
C TYR A 121 -15.94 25.04 10.32
N VAL A 122 -15.10 24.12 10.77
CA VAL A 122 -13.65 24.27 10.77
C VAL A 122 -13.00 23.24 9.87
N VAL A 123 -11.90 23.66 9.26
CA VAL A 123 -11.03 22.81 8.44
C VAL A 123 -9.66 22.88 9.08
N CYS A 124 -9.20 21.75 9.62
CA CYS A 124 -7.88 21.63 10.19
C CYS A 124 -6.91 21.23 9.07
N GLU A 125 -5.90 22.04 8.84
CA GLU A 125 -4.93 21.80 7.77
C GLU A 125 -3.94 20.69 8.12
N LYS A 126 -3.34 20.16 7.06
CA LYS A 126 -2.16 19.32 7.10
C LYS A 126 -1.16 19.88 6.09
N LEU A 127 -0.05 20.42 6.59
CA LEU A 127 0.96 21.14 5.82
C LEU A 127 2.37 20.71 6.29
N PRO A 128 3.41 20.87 5.47
CA PRO A 128 4.78 20.61 5.92
C PRO A 128 5.16 21.41 7.18
N GLU A 129 4.70 22.65 7.28
CA GLU A 129 4.97 23.58 8.39
C GLU A 129 3.75 24.49 8.65
N ASP A 130 3.64 24.98 9.89
CA ASP A 130 2.66 25.96 10.38
C ASP A 130 1.19 25.73 9.93
N PRO A 131 0.61 24.53 10.18
CA PRO A 131 -0.78 24.24 9.87
C PRO A 131 -1.74 25.12 10.70
N LEU A 132 -2.79 25.62 10.06
CA LEU A 132 -3.84 26.39 10.71
C LEU A 132 -5.15 25.59 10.83
N ILE A 133 -6.01 26.06 11.72
CA ILE A 133 -7.41 25.63 11.76
C ILE A 133 -8.25 26.79 11.21
N ARG A 134 -8.75 26.66 9.98
CA ARG A 134 -9.54 27.69 9.32
C ARG A 134 -11.01 27.59 9.67
N VAL A 135 -11.63 28.74 9.93
CA VAL A 135 -13.03 28.87 10.33
C VAL A 135 -13.84 29.44 9.19
N TYR A 136 -14.91 28.73 8.83
CA TYR A 136 -15.81 29.13 7.76
C TYR A 136 -17.23 29.28 8.25
N THR A 137 -17.97 30.14 7.56
CA THR A 137 -19.42 30.28 7.75
C THR A 137 -20.19 29.33 6.85
N TRP A 138 -21.29 28.79 7.35
CA TRP A 138 -22.24 28.00 6.57
C TRP A 138 -23.57 28.77 6.48
N PRO A 139 -24.22 28.88 5.30
CA PRO A 139 -23.91 28.24 4.00
C PRO A 139 -22.97 29.03 3.07
N SER A 140 -22.53 30.23 3.46
CA SER A 140 -21.78 31.12 2.55
C SER A 140 -20.37 30.63 2.19
N ARG A 141 -19.81 29.69 2.97
CA ARG A 141 -18.45 29.13 2.83
C ARG A 141 -17.34 30.18 2.86
N ARG A 142 -17.62 31.36 3.41
CA ARG A 142 -16.63 32.43 3.57
C ARG A 142 -15.80 32.16 4.81
N GLU A 143 -14.48 32.25 4.66
CA GLU A 143 -13.54 32.25 5.78
C GLU A 143 -13.79 33.48 6.66
N VAL A 144 -13.82 33.27 7.98
CA VAL A 144 -14.05 34.33 8.98
C VAL A 144 -13.00 34.34 10.08
N GLY A 145 -12.05 33.42 10.06
CA GLY A 145 -11.05 33.31 11.09
C GLY A 145 -10.14 32.10 10.99
N GLN A 146 -9.14 32.10 11.86
CA GLN A 146 -8.20 31.00 12.01
C GLN A 146 -7.78 30.84 13.47
N PHE A 147 -7.36 29.64 13.83
CA PHE A 147 -6.58 29.36 15.04
C PHE A 147 -5.14 29.01 14.60
N VAL A 148 -4.16 29.57 15.31
CA VAL A 148 -2.74 29.46 14.96
C VAL A 148 -2.01 28.64 16.02
N GLY A 149 -1.20 27.68 15.56
CA GLY A 149 -0.39 26.81 16.41
C GLY A 149 -1.12 25.54 16.87
N GLY A 150 -0.55 24.86 17.86
CA GLY A 150 -1.10 23.61 18.42
C GLY A 150 -0.61 22.33 17.74
N ALA A 151 -0.16 22.40 16.48
CA ALA A 151 0.53 21.33 15.77
C ALA A 151 1.63 21.87 14.84
N THR A 152 2.64 21.06 14.52
CA THR A 152 3.74 21.40 13.61
C THR A 152 3.49 21.01 12.16
N ARG A 153 2.81 19.88 11.90
CA ARG A 153 2.54 19.35 10.54
C ARG A 153 1.07 19.18 10.17
N GLY A 154 0.18 19.06 11.15
CA GLY A 154 -1.24 18.98 10.87
C GLY A 154 -2.03 18.44 12.04
N PHE A 155 -3.33 18.28 11.84
CA PHE A 155 -4.24 17.78 12.86
C PHE A 155 -4.93 16.50 12.40
N SER A 156 -4.96 15.48 13.26
CA SER A 156 -5.63 14.20 12.99
C SER A 156 -7.10 14.20 13.39
N ALA A 157 -7.46 14.96 14.43
CA ALA A 157 -8.82 14.98 14.96
C ALA A 157 -9.20 16.36 15.51
N CYS A 158 -10.48 16.68 15.44
CA CYS A 158 -11.06 17.93 15.96
C CYS A 158 -12.49 17.69 16.45
N CYS A 159 -12.84 18.24 17.61
CA CYS A 159 -14.21 18.21 18.12
C CYS A 159 -14.57 19.49 18.89
N PHE A 160 -15.87 19.76 18.99
CA PHE A 160 -16.41 20.86 19.79
C PHE A 160 -16.97 20.35 21.11
N SER A 161 -16.94 21.18 22.15
CA SER A 161 -17.73 20.95 23.36
C SER A 161 -19.23 21.05 23.04
N ALA A 162 -20.08 20.39 23.82
CA ALA A 162 -21.53 20.35 23.57
C ALA A 162 -22.19 21.74 23.53
N ASP A 163 -21.65 22.70 24.29
CA ASP A 163 -22.09 24.10 24.33
C ASP A 163 -21.46 24.99 23.23
N GLY A 164 -20.46 24.48 22.50
CA GLY A 164 -19.73 25.21 21.45
C GLY A 164 -18.77 26.29 21.96
N THR A 165 -18.49 26.37 23.26
CA THR A 165 -17.58 27.39 23.81
C THR A 165 -16.11 27.03 23.64
N MET A 166 -15.80 25.73 23.55
CA MET A 166 -14.46 25.19 23.39
C MET A 166 -14.35 24.26 22.18
N MET A 167 -13.12 24.12 21.70
CA MET A 167 -12.75 23.19 20.63
C MET A 167 -11.49 22.44 21.06
N ALA A 168 -11.43 21.13 20.83
CA ALA A 168 -10.25 20.32 21.08
C ALA A 168 -9.70 19.79 19.75
N THR A 169 -8.38 19.80 19.62
CA THR A 169 -7.68 19.31 18.43
C THR A 169 -6.50 18.45 18.81
N VAL A 170 -6.18 17.46 17.99
CA VAL A 170 -4.99 16.64 18.16
C VAL A 170 -4.05 16.79 16.97
N GLY A 171 -2.78 17.07 17.25
CA GLY A 171 -1.73 17.16 16.23
C GLY A 171 -1.29 15.80 15.71
N MET A 172 -0.84 15.75 14.46
CA MET A 172 -0.23 14.59 13.81
C MET A 172 1.24 14.40 14.26
N TYR A 173 1.90 13.35 13.78
CA TYR A 173 3.35 13.20 13.92
C TYR A 173 4.07 14.47 13.41
N PRO A 174 5.06 15.01 14.15
CA PRO A 174 5.72 14.44 15.33
C PRO A 174 5.15 14.85 16.71
N ASP A 175 4.13 15.71 16.76
CA ASP A 175 3.71 16.35 18.01
C ASP A 175 2.84 15.45 18.89
N TYR A 176 1.84 14.80 18.27
CA TYR A 176 0.76 14.08 18.96
C TYR A 176 0.17 14.88 20.13
N SER A 177 0.08 16.21 20.00
CA SER A 177 -0.35 17.08 21.11
C SER A 177 -1.84 17.36 21.08
N LEU A 178 -2.49 17.23 22.23
CA LEU A 178 -3.85 17.69 22.47
C LEU A 178 -3.82 19.18 22.82
N ALA A 179 -4.59 19.98 22.08
CA ALA A 179 -4.79 21.40 22.34
C ALA A 179 -6.29 21.70 22.53
N VAL A 180 -6.60 22.54 23.50
CA VAL A 180 -7.97 23.02 23.78
C VAL A 180 -7.99 24.52 23.55
N TRP A 181 -8.99 24.97 22.80
CA TRP A 181 -9.12 26.33 22.29
C TRP A 181 -10.42 26.97 22.79
N ASN A 182 -10.38 28.28 22.99
CA ASN A 182 -11.58 29.07 23.23
C ASN A 182 -12.16 29.51 21.88
N TRP A 183 -13.40 29.11 21.59
CA TRP A 183 -14.02 29.38 20.30
C TRP A 183 -14.17 30.89 20.01
N LYS A 184 -14.54 31.69 21.02
CA LYS A 184 -14.84 33.11 20.87
C LYS A 184 -13.57 33.96 20.73
N THR A 185 -12.57 33.72 21.58
CA THR A 185 -11.33 34.50 21.57
C THR A 185 -10.30 33.97 20.57
N ARG A 186 -10.49 32.75 20.07
CA ARG A 186 -9.56 32.02 19.21
C ARG A 186 -8.18 31.75 19.83
N GLY A 187 -8.08 31.88 21.15
CA GLY A 187 -6.86 31.60 21.89
C GLY A 187 -6.77 30.14 22.33
N MET A 188 -5.55 29.61 22.35
CA MET A 188 -5.25 28.32 22.97
C MET A 188 -5.37 28.45 24.49
N ILE A 189 -6.20 27.62 25.11
CA ILE A 189 -6.39 27.57 26.57
C ILE A 189 -5.36 26.64 27.19
N LEU A 190 -5.26 25.41 26.69
CA LEU A 190 -4.42 24.35 27.25
C LEU A 190 -3.77 23.56 26.11
N ARG A 191 -2.56 23.05 26.36
CA ARG A 191 -1.86 22.11 25.47
C ARG A 191 -1.13 21.06 26.30
N ASN A 192 -1.17 19.81 25.88
CA ASN A 192 -0.41 18.72 26.48
C ASN A 192 -0.06 17.66 25.42
N LYS A 193 1.06 16.94 25.59
CA LYS A 193 1.38 15.81 24.72
C LYS A 193 0.40 14.67 24.99
N CYS A 194 -0.32 14.25 23.95
CA CYS A 194 -1.36 13.24 24.10
C CYS A 194 -0.73 11.87 24.37
N TYR A 195 0.00 11.35 23.37
CA TYR A 195 0.63 10.04 23.43
C TYR A 195 1.90 10.00 22.55
N GLY A 196 2.47 8.81 22.32
CA GLY A 196 3.68 8.59 21.50
C GLY A 196 3.41 7.99 20.11
N SER A 197 2.14 7.79 19.74
CA SER A 197 1.69 7.21 18.47
C SER A 197 0.44 7.95 17.96
N ASP A 198 -0.06 7.54 16.79
CA ASP A 198 -1.21 8.16 16.13
C ASP A 198 -2.45 8.18 17.01
N VAL A 199 -3.09 9.35 17.05
CA VAL A 199 -4.34 9.60 17.77
C VAL A 199 -5.44 9.77 16.73
N TYR A 200 -6.43 8.89 16.75
CA TYR A 200 -7.48 8.81 15.73
C TYR A 200 -8.64 9.75 16.04
N THR A 201 -9.01 9.90 17.32
CA THR A 201 -10.15 10.72 17.70
C THR A 201 -9.99 11.38 19.07
N VAL A 202 -10.73 12.47 19.27
CA VAL A 202 -10.84 13.22 20.52
C VAL A 202 -12.30 13.61 20.74
N LEU A 203 -12.82 13.44 21.95
CA LEU A 203 -14.18 13.83 22.30
C LEU A 203 -14.23 14.53 23.66
N PHE A 204 -15.08 15.55 23.77
CA PHE A 204 -15.53 16.08 25.06
C PHE A 204 -16.61 15.18 25.64
N SER A 205 -16.69 15.12 26.98
CA SER A 205 -17.89 14.57 27.62
C SER A 205 -19.11 15.44 27.29
N SER A 206 -20.23 14.81 26.95
CA SER A 206 -21.52 15.47 26.76
C SER A 206 -22.10 16.01 28.07
N PHE A 207 -21.58 15.55 29.22
CA PHE A 207 -22.07 15.89 30.55
C PHE A 207 -21.14 16.87 31.30
N ASP A 208 -19.85 16.89 30.97
CA ASP A 208 -18.87 17.80 31.57
C ASP A 208 -17.83 18.30 30.56
N SER A 209 -17.86 19.60 30.25
CA SER A 209 -16.88 20.27 29.37
C SER A 209 -15.43 20.23 29.87
N GLY A 210 -15.21 19.92 31.15
CA GLY A 210 -13.89 19.75 31.75
C GLY A 210 -13.24 18.38 31.51
N VAL A 211 -13.98 17.42 30.97
CA VAL A 211 -13.51 16.04 30.71
C VAL A 211 -13.39 15.78 29.22
N LEU A 212 -12.25 15.21 28.80
CA LEU A 212 -12.01 14.78 27.43
C LEU A 212 -11.42 13.38 27.40
N VAL A 213 -11.62 12.70 26.28
CA VAL A 213 -10.99 11.41 26.01
C VAL A 213 -10.34 11.46 24.63
N THR A 214 -9.16 10.87 24.53
CA THR A 214 -8.43 10.68 23.27
C THR A 214 -8.14 9.20 23.09
N GLY A 215 -8.25 8.69 21.88
CA GLY A 215 -7.95 7.29 21.56
C GLY A 215 -7.33 7.17 20.17
N GLY A 216 -6.53 6.13 19.99
CA GLY A 216 -5.81 5.91 18.76
C GLY A 216 -5.06 4.59 18.74
N ALA A 217 -3.90 4.59 18.08
CA ALA A 217 -3.05 3.44 17.91
C ALA A 217 -2.60 2.88 19.27
N GLY A 218 -3.16 1.75 19.69
CA GLY A 218 -2.85 1.03 20.93
C GLY A 218 -3.10 1.80 22.23
N HIS A 219 -3.93 2.84 22.24
CA HIS A 219 -4.15 3.63 23.46
C HIS A 219 -5.52 4.30 23.57
N ILE A 220 -5.91 4.54 24.82
CA ILE A 220 -6.95 5.49 25.24
C ILE A 220 -6.42 6.29 26.43
N LYS A 221 -6.73 7.59 26.49
CA LYS A 221 -6.27 8.48 27.57
C LYS A 221 -7.38 9.40 28.00
N PHE A 222 -7.53 9.52 29.32
CA PHE A 222 -8.58 10.28 29.99
C PHE A 222 -8.02 11.60 30.50
N TRP A 223 -8.69 12.70 30.17
CA TRP A 223 -8.22 14.05 30.45
C TRP A 223 -9.19 14.81 31.33
N SER A 224 -8.65 15.54 32.31
CA SER A 224 -9.40 16.49 33.13
C SER A 224 -8.73 17.87 33.11
N MET A 225 -9.55 18.91 32.94
CA MET A 225 -9.13 20.30 33.09
C MET A 225 -9.15 20.71 34.57
N ALA A 226 -8.04 20.50 35.26
CA ALA A 226 -7.92 20.80 36.67
C ALA A 226 -7.33 22.20 36.93
N LYS A 227 -7.84 22.90 37.95
CA LYS A 227 -7.19 24.11 38.49
C LYS A 227 -6.10 23.70 39.48
N THR A 228 -4.85 23.96 39.12
CA THR A 228 -3.68 23.74 39.99
C THR A 228 -3.23 25.06 40.61
N PHE A 229 -2.35 25.01 41.61
CA PHE A 229 -1.72 26.22 42.19
C PHE A 229 -1.08 27.11 41.12
N THR A 230 -0.56 26.51 40.05
CA THR A 230 0.09 27.21 38.92
C THR A 230 -0.86 27.62 37.80
N GLY A 231 -2.19 27.49 37.99
CA GLY A 231 -3.20 27.76 36.96
C GLY A 231 -3.89 26.52 36.43
N GLN A 232 -4.72 26.69 35.40
CA GLN A 232 -5.47 25.59 34.78
C GLN A 232 -4.52 24.69 33.96
N LYS A 233 -4.64 23.36 34.09
CA LYS A 233 -3.81 22.37 33.41
C LYS A 233 -4.65 21.20 32.90
N LEU A 234 -4.22 20.62 31.78
CA LEU A 234 -4.69 19.32 31.30
C LEU A 234 -3.94 18.22 32.04
N GLN A 235 -4.64 17.46 32.89
CA GLN A 235 -4.13 16.25 33.53
C GLN A 235 -4.64 15.05 32.73
N GLY A 236 -3.73 14.16 32.34
CA GLY A 236 -4.07 12.99 31.52
C GLY A 236 -3.63 11.70 32.18
N VAL A 237 -4.52 10.70 32.22
CA VAL A 237 -4.24 9.35 32.74
C VAL A 237 -4.40 8.34 31.61
N LEU A 238 -3.35 7.55 31.37
CA LEU A 238 -3.33 6.54 30.31
C LEU A 238 -4.11 5.30 30.75
N GLY A 239 -5.04 4.83 29.91
CA GLY A 239 -5.76 3.58 30.13
C GLY A 239 -4.83 2.37 30.05
N LYS A 240 -5.05 1.43 30.98
CA LYS A 240 -4.32 0.17 31.08
C LYS A 240 -5.26 -0.97 30.71
N PHE A 241 -5.00 -1.59 29.55
CA PHE A 241 -5.71 -2.78 29.09
C PHE A 241 -5.56 -3.99 30.02
N GLY A 242 -4.57 -3.97 30.92
CA GLY A 242 -4.37 -5.01 31.91
C GLY A 242 -3.96 -6.33 31.25
N ARG A 243 -4.85 -7.34 31.31
CA ARG A 243 -4.64 -8.66 30.69
C ARG A 243 -5.19 -8.75 29.27
N LEU A 244 -5.90 -7.73 28.79
CA LEU A 244 -6.34 -7.67 27.40
C LEU A 244 -5.14 -7.34 26.51
N GLU A 245 -5.20 -7.84 25.28
CA GLU A 245 -4.31 -7.38 24.22
C GLU A 245 -4.51 -5.88 24.00
N ILE A 246 -3.41 -5.17 23.80
CA ILE A 246 -3.44 -3.75 23.46
C ILE A 246 -4.17 -3.64 22.12
N SER A 247 -5.21 -2.82 22.08
CA SER A 247 -6.03 -2.64 20.89
C SER A 247 -6.11 -1.18 20.49
N ASN A 248 -6.25 -0.94 19.18
CA ASN A 248 -6.57 0.37 18.65
C ASN A 248 -7.96 0.81 19.10
N VAL A 249 -8.08 2.08 19.49
CA VAL A 249 -9.33 2.64 20.03
C VAL A 249 -9.84 3.78 19.15
N PRO A 250 -10.57 3.46 18.07
CA PRO A 250 -11.08 4.46 17.12
C PRO A 250 -12.35 5.18 17.59
N GLY A 251 -13.17 4.55 18.43
CA GLY A 251 -14.45 5.08 18.89
C GLY A 251 -14.67 4.86 20.39
N PHE A 252 -15.19 5.88 21.07
CA PHE A 252 -15.51 5.85 22.50
C PHE A 252 -16.56 6.90 22.87
N ALA A 253 -17.20 6.73 24.03
CA ALA A 253 -18.13 7.70 24.59
C ALA A 253 -18.00 7.80 26.12
N VAL A 254 -18.18 9.01 26.66
CA VAL A 254 -18.14 9.26 28.11
C VAL A 254 -19.55 9.22 28.67
N LEU A 255 -19.78 8.33 29.64
CA LEU A 255 -21.05 8.12 30.32
C LEU A 255 -21.34 9.22 31.34
N SER A 256 -22.57 9.24 31.83
CA SER A 256 -23.06 10.28 32.75
C SER A 256 -22.40 10.25 34.13
N ASP A 257 -21.91 9.07 34.54
CA ASP A 257 -21.18 8.84 35.79
C ASP A 257 -19.66 9.08 35.67
N GLY A 258 -19.18 9.42 34.47
CA GLY A 258 -17.77 9.65 34.16
C GLY A 258 -16.99 8.39 33.74
N LYS A 259 -17.60 7.20 33.72
CA LYS A 259 -17.02 6.02 33.09
C LYS A 259 -16.96 6.20 31.57
N VAL A 260 -16.14 5.42 30.89
CA VAL A 260 -15.96 5.51 29.43
C VAL A 260 -16.23 4.16 28.80
N LEU A 261 -16.98 4.16 27.70
CA LEU A 261 -17.12 2.99 26.82
C LEU A 261 -16.22 3.17 25.61
N SER A 262 -15.53 2.12 25.20
CA SER A 262 -14.75 2.13 23.96
C SER A 262 -14.97 0.87 23.13
N GLY A 263 -14.80 0.98 21.82
CA GLY A 263 -14.66 -0.17 20.94
C GLY A 263 -13.24 -0.75 20.97
N SER A 264 -13.11 -2.04 20.64
CA SER A 264 -11.83 -2.69 20.35
C SER A 264 -11.80 -3.25 18.92
N GLU A 265 -10.61 -3.58 18.43
CA GLU A 265 -10.40 -4.31 17.16
C GLU A 265 -10.94 -5.73 17.19
N SER A 266 -10.96 -6.33 18.38
CA SER A 266 -11.51 -7.67 18.60
C SER A 266 -13.04 -7.70 18.70
N GLY A 267 -13.72 -6.58 18.45
CA GLY A 267 -15.18 -6.51 18.48
C GLY A 267 -15.79 -6.47 19.87
N LEU A 268 -15.00 -6.15 20.90
CA LEU A 268 -15.45 -6.00 22.29
C LEU A 268 -15.82 -4.55 22.57
N ILE A 269 -16.82 -4.36 23.42
CA ILE A 269 -17.06 -3.06 24.07
C ILE A 269 -16.36 -3.10 25.43
N LEU A 270 -15.49 -2.14 25.70
CA LEU A 270 -14.74 -2.06 26.95
C LEU A 270 -15.33 -0.96 27.84
N LEU A 271 -15.62 -1.29 29.10
CA LEU A 271 -15.97 -0.31 30.14
C LEU A 271 -14.73 0.06 30.95
N TRP A 272 -14.41 1.34 30.94
CA TRP A 272 -13.32 1.92 31.70
C TRP A 272 -13.85 2.62 32.94
N GLU A 273 -13.30 2.27 34.10
CA GLU A 273 -13.49 2.98 35.36
C GLU A 273 -12.13 3.50 35.84
N GLY A 274 -11.94 4.82 35.77
CA GLY A 274 -10.61 5.41 35.92
C GLY A 274 -9.68 4.99 34.78
N ASP A 275 -8.53 4.43 35.11
CA ASP A 275 -7.51 3.99 34.13
C ASP A 275 -7.52 2.49 33.85
N LEU A 276 -8.50 1.74 34.36
CA LEU A 276 -8.57 0.28 34.24
C LEU A 276 -9.84 -0.16 33.51
N VAL A 277 -9.71 -1.26 32.76
CA VAL A 277 -10.87 -1.95 32.20
C VAL A 277 -11.59 -2.71 33.30
N ARG A 278 -12.83 -2.32 33.58
CA ARG A 278 -13.69 -2.97 34.58
C ARG A 278 -14.46 -4.14 34.00
N CYS A 279 -14.98 -3.99 32.79
CA CYS A 279 -15.84 -4.99 32.15
C CYS A 279 -15.61 -5.01 30.63
N CYS A 280 -15.74 -6.20 30.04
CA CYS A 280 -15.67 -6.45 28.61
C CYS A 280 -17.00 -7.05 28.17
N PHE A 281 -17.70 -6.38 27.27
CA PHE A 281 -18.98 -6.86 26.78
C PHE A 281 -18.81 -7.72 25.53
N VAL A 282 -19.54 -8.83 25.52
CA VAL A 282 -19.57 -9.83 24.46
C VAL A 282 -21.01 -10.19 24.13
N ARG A 283 -21.25 -10.75 22.95
CA ARG A 283 -22.59 -11.17 22.53
C ARG A 283 -23.06 -12.45 23.21
N GLU A 284 -22.14 -13.38 23.44
CA GLU A 284 -22.45 -14.69 24.04
C GLU A 284 -21.20 -15.22 24.77
N ILE A 285 -21.40 -15.83 25.94
CA ILE A 285 -20.33 -16.50 26.71
C ILE A 285 -20.60 -18.00 26.77
N LYS A 286 -19.64 -18.79 26.28
CA LYS A 286 -19.68 -20.24 26.38
C LYS A 286 -18.92 -20.69 27.63
N LYS A 287 -19.68 -21.00 28.70
CA LYS A 287 -19.12 -21.53 29.95
C LYS A 287 -18.92 -23.04 29.86
N THR A 288 -17.67 -23.51 29.92
CA THR A 288 -17.35 -24.94 30.08
C THR A 288 -17.23 -25.28 31.57
N ALA A 289 -17.92 -26.33 32.02
CA ALA A 289 -17.79 -26.80 33.40
C ALA A 289 -16.38 -27.35 33.65
N VAL A 290 -15.69 -26.86 34.68
CA VAL A 290 -14.38 -27.37 35.10
C VAL A 290 -14.53 -27.94 36.50
N ASP A 291 -14.30 -29.25 36.66
CA ASP A 291 -14.28 -29.93 37.96
C ASP A 291 -12.88 -29.87 38.60
N GLY A 292 -12.83 -29.57 39.90
CA GLY A 292 -11.62 -29.69 40.71
C GLY A 292 -10.68 -28.47 40.74
N ALA A 293 -9.45 -28.70 41.22
CA ALA A 293 -8.47 -27.70 41.70
C ALA A 293 -8.07 -26.59 40.70
N ALA A 294 -8.51 -26.65 39.44
CA ALA A 294 -8.41 -25.58 38.46
C ALA A 294 -9.31 -24.36 38.77
N ALA A 295 -10.27 -24.50 39.70
CA ALA A 295 -11.13 -23.40 40.17
C ALA A 295 -10.39 -22.26 40.90
N LEU A 296 -9.11 -22.45 41.24
CA LEU A 296 -8.24 -21.42 41.85
C LEU A 296 -7.50 -20.54 40.82
N ALA A 297 -7.51 -20.90 39.53
CA ALA A 297 -6.97 -20.07 38.46
C ALA A 297 -8.08 -19.17 37.87
N ALA A 298 -7.71 -18.00 37.35
CA ALA A 298 -8.66 -17.10 36.70
C ALA A 298 -9.30 -17.82 35.49
N GLN A 299 -10.61 -18.04 35.55
CA GLN A 299 -11.34 -18.78 34.52
C GLN A 299 -11.34 -17.99 33.21
N THR A 300 -10.93 -18.65 32.13
CA THR A 300 -11.01 -18.15 30.76
C THR A 300 -12.22 -18.77 30.08
N TYR A 301 -13.08 -17.96 29.46
CA TYR A 301 -14.24 -18.43 28.73
C TYR A 301 -14.05 -18.26 27.23
N ASP A 302 -14.62 -19.18 26.44
CA ASP A 302 -14.85 -18.92 25.02
C ASP A 302 -16.02 -17.93 24.87
N TYR A 303 -15.93 -17.01 23.92
CA TYR A 303 -16.94 -15.97 23.73
C TYR A 303 -17.09 -15.56 22.27
N TRP A 304 -18.26 -15.00 21.96
CA TRP A 304 -18.53 -14.33 20.69
C TRP A 304 -18.53 -12.81 20.89
N PRO A 305 -17.75 -12.03 20.12
CA PRO A 305 -17.67 -10.58 20.29
C PRO A 305 -19.00 -9.87 19.95
N CYS A 306 -19.16 -8.63 20.42
CA CYS A 306 -20.32 -7.81 20.09
C CYS A 306 -20.41 -7.47 18.61
N HIS A 307 -19.26 -7.38 17.92
CA HIS A 307 -19.12 -7.19 16.48
C HIS A 307 -18.07 -8.16 15.91
N GLU A 308 -18.21 -8.57 14.66
CA GLU A 308 -17.14 -9.30 13.96
C GLU A 308 -16.15 -8.29 13.35
N GLY A 309 -15.05 -8.03 14.05
CA GLY A 309 -14.05 -7.03 13.66
C GLY A 309 -14.17 -5.73 14.48
N THR A 310 -13.51 -4.67 14.02
CA THR A 310 -13.29 -3.46 14.81
C THR A 310 -14.59 -2.68 15.04
N ILE A 311 -14.82 -2.24 16.29
CA ILE A 311 -15.88 -1.29 16.60
C ILE A 311 -15.34 0.13 16.39
N ASN A 312 -15.70 0.74 15.26
CA ASN A 312 -15.23 2.07 14.87
C ASN A 312 -16.03 3.20 15.51
N VAL A 313 -17.29 2.96 15.90
CA VAL A 313 -18.15 4.01 16.46
C VAL A 313 -18.82 3.56 17.76
N VAL A 314 -18.81 4.47 18.74
CA VAL A 314 -19.57 4.38 20.00
C VAL A 314 -20.23 5.74 20.23
N GLU A 315 -21.56 5.79 20.25
CA GLU A 315 -22.35 7.03 20.33
C GLU A 315 -23.44 6.94 21.40
N LEU A 316 -23.74 8.07 22.06
CA LEU A 316 -24.76 8.15 23.11
C LEU A 316 -26.05 8.79 22.61
N LEU A 317 -27.18 8.16 22.91
CA LEU A 317 -28.51 8.60 22.49
C LEU A 317 -29.44 8.79 23.70
N GLY A 318 -30.46 9.63 23.53
CA GLY A 318 -31.53 9.82 24.52
C GLY A 318 -31.04 10.31 25.88
N ASP A 319 -30.14 11.31 25.87
CA ASP A 319 -29.45 11.86 27.04
C ASP A 319 -28.53 10.83 27.74
N GLY A 320 -27.97 9.89 26.97
CA GLY A 320 -27.07 8.86 27.48
C GLY A 320 -27.76 7.60 27.99
N ARG A 321 -29.05 7.40 27.69
CA ARG A 321 -29.79 6.17 28.07
C ARG A 321 -29.51 4.98 27.16
N ILE A 322 -29.06 5.22 25.94
CA ILE A 322 -28.79 4.19 24.94
C ILE A 322 -27.39 4.39 24.38
N VAL A 323 -26.66 3.29 24.23
CA VAL A 323 -25.36 3.25 23.55
C VAL A 323 -25.56 2.63 22.16
N LEU A 324 -25.09 3.32 21.13
CA LEU A 324 -25.01 2.81 19.77
C LEU A 324 -23.57 2.40 19.48
N THR A 325 -23.35 1.17 19.02
CA THR A 325 -22.06 0.72 18.48
C THR A 325 -22.19 0.33 17.02
N ALA A 326 -21.18 0.63 16.21
CA ALA A 326 -21.11 0.23 14.81
C ALA A 326 -19.69 -0.24 14.46
N GLY A 327 -19.60 -1.32 13.68
CA GLY A 327 -18.32 -1.98 13.41
C GLY A 327 -18.15 -2.47 11.97
N GLU A 328 -17.02 -3.11 11.72
CA GLU A 328 -16.61 -3.64 10.41
C GLU A 328 -17.53 -4.76 9.89
N ASP A 329 -18.35 -5.35 10.75
CA ASP A 329 -19.34 -6.37 10.39
C ASP A 329 -20.60 -5.82 9.69
N GLY A 330 -20.67 -4.50 9.46
CA GLY A 330 -21.81 -3.86 8.80
C GLY A 330 -23.03 -3.69 9.69
N TYR A 331 -22.93 -3.99 10.98
CA TYR A 331 -24.02 -3.85 11.93
C TYR A 331 -23.91 -2.58 12.76
N MET A 332 -25.07 -1.99 13.04
CA MET A 332 -25.29 -1.02 14.10
C MET A 332 -26.11 -1.70 15.21
N ARG A 333 -25.62 -1.67 16.45
CA ARG A 333 -26.25 -2.32 17.60
C ARG A 333 -26.52 -1.32 18.71
N TYR A 334 -27.65 -1.49 19.38
CA TYR A 334 -28.14 -0.60 20.43
C TYR A 334 -28.21 -1.33 21.77
N TRP A 335 -27.66 -0.71 22.80
CA TRP A 335 -27.49 -1.29 24.13
C TRP A 335 -28.08 -0.36 25.20
N LEU A 336 -28.50 -0.93 26.32
CA LEU A 336 -28.99 -0.16 27.45
C LEU A 336 -27.81 0.40 28.27
N ALA A 337 -27.68 1.73 28.34
CA ALA A 337 -26.53 2.35 29.00
C ALA A 337 -26.45 2.01 30.50
N SER A 338 -27.58 2.01 31.21
CA SER A 338 -27.63 1.71 32.65
C SER A 338 -27.21 0.28 33.00
N GLU A 339 -27.41 -0.66 32.07
CA GLU A 339 -26.93 -2.04 32.22
C GLU A 339 -25.40 -2.08 32.08
N LEU A 340 -24.87 -1.45 31.03
CA LEU A 340 -23.41 -1.38 30.81
C LEU A 340 -22.70 -0.62 31.94
N GLU A 341 -23.30 0.43 32.49
CA GLU A 341 -22.75 1.23 33.59
C GLU A 341 -22.54 0.43 34.89
N THR A 342 -23.41 -0.55 35.14
CA THR A 342 -23.48 -1.30 36.41
C THR A 342 -22.99 -2.74 36.30
N ALA A 343 -22.68 -3.20 35.08
CA ALA A 343 -22.25 -4.56 34.82
C ALA A 343 -20.92 -4.92 35.52
N GLU A 344 -20.88 -6.14 36.05
CA GLU A 344 -19.68 -6.74 36.63
C GLU A 344 -19.31 -7.99 35.82
N GLY A 345 -18.13 -7.96 35.19
CA GLY A 345 -17.68 -9.05 34.34
C GLY A 345 -17.12 -10.23 35.13
N GLU A 346 -17.27 -11.44 34.60
CA GLU A 346 -16.75 -12.68 35.16
C GLU A 346 -15.55 -13.20 34.35
N GLY A 347 -14.59 -13.84 35.02
CA GLY A 347 -13.43 -14.46 34.38
C GLY A 347 -12.28 -13.51 34.04
N ALA A 348 -11.34 -13.99 33.23
CA ALA A 348 -10.22 -13.21 32.70
C ALA A 348 -10.14 -13.37 31.17
N PRO A 349 -10.49 -12.35 30.36
CA PRO A 349 -10.93 -11.01 30.77
C PRO A 349 -12.31 -10.99 31.49
N PRO A 350 -12.68 -9.91 32.19
CA PRO A 350 -13.95 -9.82 32.91
C PRO A 350 -15.12 -9.65 31.94
N LEU A 351 -15.68 -10.76 31.47
CA LEU A 351 -16.71 -10.81 30.44
C LEU A 351 -18.13 -10.64 30.99
N TYR A 352 -18.98 -9.91 30.27
CA TYR A 352 -20.41 -9.77 30.54
C TYR A 352 -21.20 -9.85 29.23
N GLU A 353 -22.37 -10.48 29.28
CA GLU A 353 -23.29 -10.62 28.14
C GLU A 353 -24.46 -9.63 28.29
N PRO A 354 -24.39 -8.42 27.71
CA PRO A 354 -25.45 -7.44 27.84
C PRO A 354 -26.60 -7.70 26.86
N LYS A 355 -27.80 -7.27 27.23
CA LYS A 355 -28.96 -7.35 26.35
C LYS A 355 -28.83 -6.37 25.18
N CYS A 356 -28.72 -6.89 23.96
CA CYS A 356 -28.88 -6.09 22.75
C CYS A 356 -30.37 -5.70 22.57
N LEU A 357 -30.65 -4.40 22.57
CA LEU A 357 -32.02 -3.87 22.45
C LEU A 357 -32.50 -3.86 20.99
N PHE A 358 -31.60 -3.55 20.05
CA PHE A 358 -31.96 -3.42 18.65
C PHE A 358 -30.73 -3.64 17.76
N GLU A 359 -30.92 -4.25 16.58
CA GLU A 359 -29.88 -4.42 15.58
C GLU A 359 -30.34 -3.86 14.21
N VAL A 360 -29.42 -3.20 13.51
CA VAL A 360 -29.61 -2.73 12.13
C VAL A 360 -28.44 -3.23 11.30
N LEU A 361 -28.72 -4.05 10.30
CA LEU A 361 -27.74 -4.43 9.28
C LEU A 361 -27.76 -3.35 8.20
N VAL A 362 -26.64 -2.66 7.99
CA VAL A 362 -26.48 -1.68 6.91
C VAL A 362 -26.31 -2.43 5.59
N ASP A 363 -25.26 -3.25 5.49
CA ASP A 363 -25.01 -4.16 4.39
C ASP A 363 -24.01 -5.24 4.86
N PRO A 364 -24.13 -6.52 4.43
CA PRO A 364 -23.18 -7.57 4.82
C PRO A 364 -21.72 -7.31 4.42
N HIS A 365 -21.49 -6.47 3.41
CA HIS A 365 -20.16 -6.12 2.91
C HIS A 365 -19.73 -4.70 3.33
N ALA A 366 -20.54 -3.98 4.11
CA ALA A 366 -20.18 -2.65 4.59
C ALA A 366 -19.26 -2.74 5.81
N HIS A 367 -18.10 -2.12 5.73
CA HIS A 367 -17.19 -1.95 6.86
C HIS A 367 -17.36 -0.55 7.46
N ILE A 368 -18.24 -0.42 8.46
CA ILE A 368 -18.66 0.90 8.97
C ILE A 368 -17.48 1.62 9.63
N ARG A 369 -17.20 2.84 9.16
CA ARG A 369 -16.07 3.64 9.61
C ARG A 369 -16.45 4.88 10.39
N ALA A 370 -17.51 5.57 9.97
CA ALA A 370 -18.00 6.76 10.64
C ALA A 370 -19.52 6.89 10.46
N LEU A 371 -20.17 7.59 11.38
CA LEU A 371 -21.60 7.89 11.29
C LEU A 371 -21.91 9.28 11.81
N THR A 372 -22.95 9.90 11.27
CA THR A 372 -23.42 11.21 11.73
C THR A 372 -24.93 11.32 11.60
N ARG A 373 -25.58 12.05 12.53
CA ARG A 373 -27.04 12.23 12.51
C ARG A 373 -27.44 13.49 11.74
N CYS A 374 -28.15 13.30 10.64
CA CYS A 374 -28.88 14.37 9.96
C CYS A 374 -30.21 14.65 10.68
N ARG A 375 -30.15 15.49 11.72
CA ARG A 375 -31.32 15.82 12.57
C ARG A 375 -32.52 16.37 11.81
N ASP A 376 -32.32 17.07 10.72
CA ASP A 376 -33.41 17.68 9.94
C ASP A 376 -34.20 16.65 9.11
N MET A 377 -33.60 15.49 8.84
CA MET A 377 -34.19 14.37 8.09
C MET A 377 -34.58 13.20 9.00
N ASP A 378 -34.15 13.21 10.26
CA ASP A 378 -34.18 12.04 11.16
C ASP A 378 -33.60 10.78 10.49
N GLU A 379 -32.39 10.92 9.97
CA GLU A 379 -31.61 9.83 9.39
C GLU A 379 -30.17 9.84 9.90
N TRP A 380 -29.60 8.65 10.02
CA TRP A 380 -28.17 8.42 10.11
C TRP A 380 -27.57 8.42 8.71
N VAL A 381 -26.47 9.14 8.54
CA VAL A 381 -25.57 8.97 7.40
C VAL A 381 -24.36 8.18 7.87
N VAL A 382 -24.13 7.03 7.24
CA VAL A 382 -23.06 6.10 7.58
C VAL A 382 -22.07 6.05 6.43
N LEU A 383 -20.79 6.23 6.74
CA LEU A 383 -19.67 6.07 5.79
C LEU A 383 -18.97 4.74 6.08
N ASP A 384 -18.83 3.90 5.06
CA ASP A 384 -17.99 2.70 5.13
C ASP A 384 -16.60 2.91 4.51
N SER A 385 -15.67 2.00 4.78
CA SER A 385 -14.31 2.06 4.24
C SER A 385 -14.25 1.82 2.73
N THR A 386 -15.26 1.18 2.13
CA THR A 386 -15.34 0.94 0.68
C THR A 386 -15.75 2.19 -0.12
N GLY A 387 -16.11 3.26 0.57
CA GLY A 387 -16.45 4.55 -0.03
C GLY A 387 -17.95 4.77 -0.26
N VAL A 388 -18.82 3.98 0.38
CA VAL A 388 -20.28 4.13 0.22
C VAL A 388 -20.84 4.98 1.37
N LEU A 389 -21.70 5.94 1.01
CA LEU A 389 -22.54 6.68 1.94
C LEU A 389 -23.92 6.04 1.99
N TRP A 390 -24.29 5.56 3.17
CA TRP A 390 -25.58 4.94 3.45
C TRP A 390 -26.48 5.90 4.21
N ARG A 391 -27.77 5.86 3.91
CA ARG A 391 -28.83 6.49 4.69
C ARG A 391 -29.58 5.41 5.44
N VAL A 392 -29.63 5.56 6.75
CA VAL A 392 -30.27 4.62 7.68
C VAL A 392 -31.30 5.42 8.49
N PRO A 393 -32.58 5.02 8.54
CA PRO A 393 -33.59 5.70 9.35
C PRO A 393 -33.15 5.87 10.81
N PHE A 394 -33.35 7.06 11.38
CA PHE A 394 -33.10 7.28 12.79
C PHE A 394 -34.23 6.65 13.62
N ILE A 395 -33.86 5.80 14.58
CA ILE A 395 -34.82 5.18 15.49
C ILE A 395 -34.82 5.97 16.81
N PRO A 396 -35.93 6.61 17.21
CA PRO A 396 -35.98 7.38 18.45
C PRO A 396 -35.74 6.51 19.69
N PRO A 397 -35.02 7.02 20.72
CA PRO A 397 -34.70 6.26 21.93
C PRO A 397 -35.92 5.64 22.64
N ASN A 398 -37.05 6.36 22.67
CA ASN A 398 -38.29 5.86 23.29
C ASN A 398 -38.84 4.61 22.59
N VAL A 399 -38.63 4.50 21.27
CA VAL A 399 -39.04 3.32 20.49
C VAL A 399 -38.13 2.14 20.81
N ILE A 400 -36.81 2.37 20.88
CA ILE A 400 -35.83 1.33 21.22
C ILE A 400 -36.09 0.77 22.62
N LEU A 401 -36.38 1.63 23.60
CA LEU A 401 -36.65 1.22 24.98
C LEU A 401 -38.03 0.55 25.16
N GLY A 402 -39.02 0.94 24.36
CA GLY A 402 -40.40 0.43 24.46
C GLY A 402 -40.69 -0.84 23.64
N SER A 403 -39.75 -1.29 22.81
CA SER A 403 -39.93 -2.44 21.91
C SER A 403 -39.30 -3.71 22.48
N SER A 404 -39.82 -4.88 22.10
CA SER A 404 -39.07 -6.14 22.21
C SER A 404 -37.80 -6.08 21.34
N PRO A 405 -36.74 -6.88 21.64
CA PRO A 405 -35.54 -6.93 20.80
C PRO A 405 -35.91 -7.02 19.33
N GLY A 406 -35.53 -5.99 18.57
CA GLY A 406 -36.03 -5.76 17.23
C GLY A 406 -34.91 -5.68 16.20
N ARG A 407 -35.24 -6.03 14.96
CA ARG A 407 -34.43 -5.74 13.78
C ARG A 407 -35.16 -4.73 12.92
N MET A 408 -34.41 -3.82 12.32
CA MET A 408 -34.98 -2.90 11.33
C MET A 408 -35.55 -3.72 10.16
N LYS A 409 -36.79 -3.39 9.76
CA LYS A 409 -37.46 -4.05 8.63
C LYS A 409 -37.14 -3.39 7.29
N GLU A 410 -36.89 -2.09 7.31
CA GLU A 410 -36.47 -1.35 6.14
C GLU A 410 -34.97 -1.52 5.92
N PRO A 411 -34.49 -1.71 4.68
CA PRO A 411 -33.07 -1.78 4.40
C PRO A 411 -32.43 -0.40 4.42
N ALA A 412 -31.13 -0.34 4.72
CA ALA A 412 -30.35 0.88 4.50
C ALA A 412 -30.35 1.24 3.00
N GLN A 413 -30.38 2.54 2.70
CA GLN A 413 -30.32 3.03 1.32
C GLN A 413 -28.89 3.48 0.99
N ALA A 414 -28.25 2.85 0.01
CA ALA A 414 -27.00 3.37 -0.56
C ALA A 414 -27.30 4.69 -1.28
N ALA A 415 -26.87 5.81 -0.71
CA ALA A 415 -27.13 7.15 -1.23
C ALA A 415 -26.14 7.52 -2.35
N LEU A 416 -24.85 7.32 -2.08
CA LEU A 416 -23.76 7.63 -3.02
C LEU A 416 -22.65 6.58 -2.89
N ARG A 417 -22.03 6.26 -4.02
CA ARG A 417 -20.88 5.34 -4.10
C ARG A 417 -19.70 6.10 -4.66
N PHE A 418 -18.62 6.11 -3.90
CA PHE A 418 -17.32 6.61 -4.30
C PHE A 418 -16.34 5.45 -4.38
N ASN A 419 -15.20 5.68 -5.01
CA ASN A 419 -14.03 4.87 -4.73
C ASN A 419 -13.55 5.14 -3.30
N GLY A 420 -13.54 4.12 -2.44
CA GLY A 420 -12.91 4.15 -1.12
C GLY A 420 -11.71 3.21 -1.09
N GLY A 421 -10.54 3.74 -0.73
CA GLY A 421 -9.26 3.03 -0.74
C GLY A 421 -8.27 3.58 -1.77
N GLY A 422 -6.99 3.24 -1.63
CA GLY A 422 -5.93 3.77 -2.49
C GLY A 422 -6.03 3.27 -3.93
N ILE A 423 -5.80 4.17 -4.89
CA ILE A 423 -5.67 3.80 -6.31
C ILE A 423 -4.19 3.55 -6.59
N THR A 424 -3.84 2.33 -7.00
CA THR A 424 -2.45 1.90 -7.21
C THR A 424 -1.99 2.01 -8.65
N SER A 425 -2.92 1.97 -9.61
CA SER A 425 -2.61 2.11 -11.02
C SER A 425 -3.78 2.71 -11.80
N ALA A 426 -3.48 3.34 -12.95
CA ALA A 426 -4.49 3.80 -13.88
C ALA A 426 -4.02 3.75 -15.34
N ALA A 427 -4.96 3.62 -16.27
CA ALA A 427 -4.73 3.76 -17.69
C ALA A 427 -5.84 4.61 -18.32
N ILE A 428 -5.44 5.65 -19.07
CA ILE A 428 -6.40 6.53 -19.77
C ILE A 428 -6.92 5.85 -21.02
N SER A 429 -8.23 5.97 -21.24
CA SER A 429 -8.87 5.51 -22.46
C SER A 429 -8.29 6.25 -23.68
N PRO A 430 -7.89 5.55 -24.75
CA PRO A 430 -7.34 6.18 -25.95
C PRO A 430 -8.40 6.85 -26.84
N ILE A 431 -9.70 6.67 -26.54
CA ILE A 431 -10.80 7.06 -27.42
C ILE A 431 -11.77 8.09 -26.83
N ASP A 432 -11.80 8.24 -25.50
CA ASP A 432 -12.76 9.11 -24.81
C ASP A 432 -12.24 9.60 -23.44
N HIS A 433 -13.00 10.50 -22.81
CA HIS A 433 -12.63 11.07 -21.52
C HIS A 433 -12.97 10.16 -20.34
N THR A 434 -12.42 8.94 -20.35
CA THR A 434 -12.53 7.99 -19.23
C THR A 434 -11.17 7.44 -18.83
N VAL A 435 -11.10 6.93 -17.61
CA VAL A 435 -9.91 6.29 -17.05
C VAL A 435 -10.31 4.96 -16.42
N VAL A 436 -9.49 3.92 -16.64
CA VAL A 436 -9.58 2.68 -15.89
C VAL A 436 -8.62 2.76 -14.72
N THR A 437 -9.10 2.51 -13.50
CA THR A 437 -8.31 2.57 -12.27
C THR A 437 -8.31 1.22 -11.57
N GLY A 438 -7.17 0.83 -11.00
CA GLY A 438 -7.01 -0.35 -10.16
C GLY A 438 -6.76 0.04 -8.71
N GLY A 439 -7.47 -0.60 -7.78
CA GLY A 439 -7.38 -0.33 -6.34
C GLY A 439 -6.55 -1.36 -5.56
N GLU A 440 -6.21 -0.99 -4.32
CA GLU A 440 -5.65 -1.90 -3.29
C GLU A 440 -6.63 -3.03 -2.93
N ASP A 441 -7.93 -2.76 -3.04
CA ASP A 441 -9.03 -3.71 -2.86
C ASP A 441 -9.20 -4.70 -4.02
N GLY A 442 -8.33 -4.63 -5.04
CA GLY A 442 -8.40 -5.49 -6.23
C GLY A 442 -9.57 -5.22 -7.15
N THR A 443 -10.23 -4.08 -7.00
CA THR A 443 -11.30 -3.68 -7.90
C THR A 443 -10.78 -2.82 -9.04
N ILE A 444 -11.37 -3.03 -10.22
CA ILE A 444 -11.07 -2.30 -11.46
C ILE A 444 -12.30 -1.46 -11.79
N ARG A 445 -12.14 -0.14 -11.86
CA ARG A 445 -13.24 0.81 -12.08
C ARG A 445 -13.05 1.53 -13.40
N LEU A 446 -14.13 1.74 -14.14
CA LEU A 446 -14.17 2.72 -15.23
C LEU A 446 -14.76 4.01 -14.69
N VAL A 447 -14.01 5.10 -14.77
CA VAL A 447 -14.42 6.41 -14.25
C VAL A 447 -14.51 7.41 -15.40
N ASP A 448 -15.66 8.07 -15.51
CA ASP A 448 -15.82 9.29 -16.29
C ASP A 448 -15.35 10.47 -15.43
N TYR A 449 -14.16 10.98 -15.76
CA TYR A 449 -13.57 12.09 -15.02
C TYR A 449 -14.14 13.45 -15.41
N VAL A 450 -15.00 13.55 -16.44
CA VAL A 450 -15.66 14.80 -16.83
C VAL A 450 -16.95 15.01 -16.05
N THR A 451 -17.76 13.96 -15.86
CA THR A 451 -18.98 13.99 -15.01
C THR A 451 -18.76 13.42 -13.59
N PRO A 452 -17.52 13.51 -13.08
CA PRO A 452 -16.90 12.68 -12.03
C PRO A 452 -17.75 11.53 -11.47
N CYS A 453 -18.01 10.48 -12.27
CA CYS A 453 -18.79 9.33 -11.83
C CYS A 453 -18.11 7.98 -12.16
N GLU A 454 -18.34 6.99 -11.31
CA GLU A 454 -18.06 5.60 -11.62
C GLU A 454 -19.11 5.10 -12.62
N VAL A 455 -18.67 4.62 -13.78
CA VAL A 455 -19.55 4.10 -14.83
C VAL A 455 -19.96 2.67 -14.50
N TYR A 456 -18.97 1.82 -14.24
CA TYR A 456 -19.12 0.47 -13.72
C TYR A 456 -17.77 -0.03 -13.19
N LYS A 457 -17.82 -1.11 -12.40
CA LYS A 457 -16.63 -1.76 -11.82
C LYS A 457 -16.65 -3.27 -12.01
N LEU A 458 -15.48 -3.86 -11.90
CA LEU A 458 -15.22 -5.30 -11.84
C LEU A 458 -14.44 -5.59 -10.56
N MET A 459 -14.88 -6.60 -9.81
CA MET A 459 -14.16 -7.08 -8.63
C MET A 459 -13.47 -8.40 -8.95
N MET A 460 -12.16 -8.47 -8.73
CA MET A 460 -11.39 -9.68 -8.98
C MET A 460 -11.77 -10.78 -7.97
N PRO A 461 -11.72 -12.08 -8.34
CA PRO A 461 -12.17 -13.17 -7.46
C PRO A 461 -11.42 -13.25 -6.12
N ALA A 462 -10.14 -12.86 -6.12
CA ALA A 462 -9.35 -12.68 -4.91
C ALA A 462 -9.06 -11.18 -4.76
N SER A 463 -9.28 -10.64 -3.56
CA SER A 463 -8.89 -9.26 -3.21
C SER A 463 -7.37 -9.16 -3.24
N THR A 464 -6.82 -8.60 -4.32
CA THR A 464 -5.38 -8.43 -4.52
C THR A 464 -5.12 -7.10 -5.21
N THR A 465 -4.09 -6.39 -4.78
CA THR A 465 -3.70 -5.09 -5.34
C THR A 465 -3.53 -5.14 -6.86
N VAL A 466 -4.08 -4.17 -7.57
CA VAL A 466 -3.84 -4.01 -9.01
C VAL A 466 -2.57 -3.19 -9.23
N VAL A 467 -1.50 -3.83 -9.67
CA VAL A 467 -0.15 -3.24 -9.75
C VAL A 467 0.05 -2.42 -11.00
N ALA A 468 -0.53 -2.84 -12.14
CA ALA A 468 -0.37 -2.11 -13.40
C ALA A 468 -1.57 -2.29 -14.34
N LEU A 469 -1.82 -1.25 -15.14
CA LEU A 469 -2.86 -1.19 -16.17
C LEU A 469 -2.26 -0.59 -17.44
N HIS A 470 -2.62 -1.12 -18.62
CA HIS A 470 -2.16 -0.58 -19.91
C HIS A 470 -3.20 -0.78 -21.00
N PHE A 471 -3.67 0.32 -21.60
CA PHE A 471 -4.51 0.29 -22.80
C PHE A 471 -3.64 0.08 -24.05
N PHE A 472 -4.12 -0.78 -24.95
CA PHE A 472 -3.48 -0.97 -26.23
C PHE A 472 -3.77 0.19 -27.17
N ARG A 473 -2.73 0.87 -27.64
CA ARG A 473 -2.81 1.96 -28.63
C ARG A 473 -2.97 1.44 -30.06
N THR A 474 -2.50 0.23 -30.34
CA THR A 474 -2.60 -0.44 -31.65
C THR A 474 -3.95 -1.14 -31.87
N ASP A 475 -4.74 -1.29 -30.80
CA ASP A 475 -6.10 -1.84 -30.88
C ASP A 475 -7.00 -0.90 -31.68
N LYS A 476 -7.56 -1.41 -32.79
CA LYS A 476 -8.50 -0.67 -33.63
C LYS A 476 -9.76 -0.24 -32.89
N THR A 477 -10.14 -0.96 -31.82
CA THR A 477 -11.31 -0.61 -31.02
C THR A 477 -10.98 0.40 -29.92
N GLY A 478 -9.71 0.49 -29.49
CA GLY A 478 -9.27 1.32 -28.36
C GLY A 478 -9.89 0.89 -27.02
N MET A 479 -10.35 -0.35 -26.90
CA MET A 479 -11.11 -0.85 -25.74
C MET A 479 -10.39 -1.92 -24.96
N LYS A 480 -9.35 -2.55 -25.52
CA LYS A 480 -8.61 -3.62 -24.86
C LYS A 480 -7.50 -3.08 -23.97
N PHE A 481 -7.28 -3.74 -22.84
CA PHE A 481 -6.22 -3.39 -21.89
C PHE A 481 -5.73 -4.60 -21.10
N ILE A 482 -4.50 -4.51 -20.59
CA ILE A 482 -3.92 -5.48 -19.66
C ILE A 482 -4.16 -4.99 -18.23
N VAL A 483 -4.44 -5.94 -17.33
CA VAL A 483 -4.36 -5.76 -15.88
C VAL A 483 -3.34 -6.72 -15.29
N CYS A 484 -2.50 -6.21 -14.38
CA CYS A 484 -1.56 -7.02 -13.62
C CYS A 484 -1.84 -6.88 -12.12
N CYS A 485 -1.91 -7.99 -11.40
CA CYS A 485 -2.22 -8.06 -9.99
C CYS A 485 -1.02 -8.56 -9.17
N GLU A 486 -0.95 -8.13 -7.92
CA GLU A 486 0.16 -8.43 -7.01
C GLU A 486 0.33 -9.93 -6.76
N ASN A 487 -0.75 -10.72 -6.78
CA ASN A 487 -0.70 -12.18 -6.65
C ASN A 487 -0.05 -12.93 -7.84
N GLY A 488 0.49 -12.19 -8.82
CA GLY A 488 1.17 -12.70 -10.00
C GLY A 488 0.28 -12.93 -11.20
N THR A 489 -1.00 -12.52 -11.13
CA THR A 489 -1.97 -12.67 -12.22
C THR A 489 -1.81 -11.56 -13.26
N VAL A 490 -1.95 -11.93 -14.53
CA VAL A 490 -2.08 -11.03 -15.68
C VAL A 490 -3.41 -11.34 -16.37
N GLY A 491 -4.25 -10.33 -16.56
CA GLY A 491 -5.52 -10.42 -17.27
C GLY A 491 -5.51 -9.57 -18.54
N LEU A 492 -6.14 -10.07 -19.60
CA LEU A 492 -6.47 -9.32 -20.80
C LEU A 492 -7.96 -9.04 -20.81
N LEU A 493 -8.34 -7.77 -20.72
CA LEU A 493 -9.73 -7.33 -20.62
C LEU A 493 -10.10 -6.46 -21.82
N GLN A 494 -11.39 -6.40 -22.10
CA GLN A 494 -11.99 -5.47 -23.04
C GLN A 494 -13.08 -4.65 -22.35
N ARG A 495 -13.02 -3.34 -22.52
CA ARG A 495 -14.06 -2.41 -22.09
C ARG A 495 -15.28 -2.54 -23.02
N GLY A 496 -16.45 -2.85 -22.47
CA GLY A 496 -17.73 -2.77 -23.15
C GLY A 496 -18.48 -1.47 -22.86
N ASN A 497 -19.76 -1.39 -23.21
CA ASN A 497 -20.59 -0.23 -22.88
C ASN A 497 -21.13 -0.28 -21.45
N LYS A 498 -21.29 -1.48 -20.89
CA LYS A 498 -21.97 -1.72 -19.60
C LYS A 498 -21.11 -2.48 -18.59
N ALA A 499 -20.00 -3.05 -19.05
CA ALA A 499 -19.25 -4.08 -18.35
C ALA A 499 -17.84 -4.21 -18.92
N PHE A 500 -16.93 -4.76 -18.11
CA PHE A 500 -15.69 -5.33 -18.62
C PHE A 500 -15.91 -6.78 -19.07
N ALA A 501 -15.25 -7.19 -20.15
CA ALA A 501 -15.19 -8.56 -20.61
C ALA A 501 -13.77 -9.10 -20.42
N LEU A 502 -13.64 -10.25 -19.75
CA LEU A 502 -12.35 -10.94 -19.62
C LEU A 502 -12.10 -11.77 -20.89
N LEU A 503 -11.03 -11.45 -21.63
CA LEU A 503 -10.61 -12.19 -22.82
C LEU A 503 -9.66 -13.34 -22.48
N GLY A 504 -8.83 -13.18 -21.45
CA GLY A 504 -7.92 -14.22 -20.98
C GLY A 504 -7.25 -13.85 -19.66
N GLN A 505 -6.76 -14.86 -18.94
CA GLN A 505 -6.07 -14.71 -17.66
C GLN A 505 -4.93 -15.71 -17.55
N TRP A 506 -3.80 -15.26 -17.03
CA TRP A 506 -2.57 -16.02 -16.86
C TRP A 506 -1.97 -15.73 -15.48
N ARG A 507 -1.18 -16.65 -14.95
CA ARG A 507 -0.43 -16.45 -13.70
C ARG A 507 1.06 -16.73 -13.92
N PRO A 508 1.82 -15.80 -14.52
CA PRO A 508 3.25 -15.98 -14.78
C PRO A 508 4.09 -16.13 -13.51
N HIS A 509 3.67 -15.57 -12.38
CA HIS A 509 4.45 -15.55 -11.14
C HIS A 509 3.65 -16.11 -9.96
N THR A 510 4.30 -16.89 -9.10
CA THR A 510 3.71 -17.42 -7.85
C THR A 510 4.00 -16.53 -6.64
N GLU A 511 5.18 -15.92 -6.62
CA GLU A 511 5.73 -15.08 -5.55
C GLU A 511 5.23 -13.62 -5.59
N GLY A 512 4.48 -13.28 -6.64
CA GLY A 512 3.87 -11.98 -6.87
C GLY A 512 4.49 -11.18 -8.01
N LEU A 513 3.81 -10.13 -8.48
CA LEU A 513 4.19 -9.30 -9.63
C LEU A 513 4.37 -7.84 -9.18
N THR A 514 5.46 -7.20 -9.61
CA THR A 514 5.82 -5.83 -9.22
C THR A 514 5.78 -4.83 -10.35
N ALA A 515 6.08 -5.25 -11.58
CA ALA A 515 6.17 -4.34 -12.71
C ALA A 515 5.88 -5.05 -14.04
N MET A 516 5.51 -4.27 -15.05
CA MET A 516 5.33 -4.75 -16.42
C MET A 516 5.84 -3.73 -17.44
N ALA A 517 6.24 -4.21 -18.62
CA ALA A 517 6.56 -3.39 -19.78
C ALA A 517 5.99 -4.03 -21.04
N VAL A 518 5.44 -3.19 -21.91
CA VAL A 518 4.97 -3.55 -23.25
C VAL A 518 5.85 -2.82 -24.25
N ASP A 519 6.22 -3.49 -25.35
CA ASP A 519 6.97 -2.87 -26.44
C ASP A 519 6.13 -1.83 -27.20
N ARG A 520 6.78 -0.94 -27.95
CA ARG A 520 6.10 0.18 -28.65
C ARG A 520 5.10 -0.30 -29.70
N GLU A 521 5.38 -1.44 -30.32
CA GLU A 521 4.51 -2.08 -31.32
C GLU A 521 3.41 -2.95 -30.69
N GLU A 522 3.40 -3.09 -29.36
CA GLU A 522 2.45 -3.88 -28.57
C GLU A 522 2.35 -5.35 -29.02
N ARG A 523 3.50 -5.96 -29.30
CA ARG A 523 3.68 -7.37 -29.68
C ARG A 523 4.35 -8.19 -28.59
N ARG A 524 4.99 -7.57 -27.61
CA ARG A 524 5.69 -8.25 -26.52
C ARG A 524 5.33 -7.66 -25.18
N LEU A 525 5.18 -8.51 -24.18
CA LEU A 525 4.96 -8.14 -22.78
C LEU A 525 6.03 -8.81 -21.91
N CYS A 526 6.61 -8.05 -20.99
CA CYS A 526 7.47 -8.55 -19.93
C CYS A 526 6.81 -8.23 -18.59
N THR A 527 6.77 -9.22 -17.70
CA THR A 527 6.32 -9.03 -16.31
C THR A 527 7.42 -9.47 -15.36
N ILE A 528 7.59 -8.70 -14.28
CA ILE A 528 8.64 -8.92 -13.29
C ILE A 528 8.02 -9.29 -11.95
N SER A 529 8.61 -10.27 -11.27
CA SER A 529 8.24 -10.67 -9.91
C SER A 529 8.99 -9.89 -8.84
N THR A 530 8.38 -9.80 -7.65
CA THR A 530 9.00 -9.38 -6.39
C THR A 530 10.35 -10.06 -6.15
N ASN A 531 10.48 -11.36 -6.48
CA ASN A 531 11.68 -12.15 -6.22
C ASN A 531 12.67 -12.21 -7.40
N GLY A 532 12.51 -11.34 -8.39
CA GLY A 532 13.48 -11.17 -9.48
C GLY A 532 13.40 -12.23 -10.58
N THR A 533 12.19 -12.69 -10.93
CA THR A 533 11.95 -13.45 -12.16
C THR A 533 11.33 -12.53 -13.22
N ALA A 534 11.75 -12.68 -14.47
CA ALA A 534 11.14 -12.01 -15.62
C ALA A 534 10.42 -13.05 -16.47
N PHE A 535 9.16 -12.78 -16.83
CA PHE A 535 8.36 -13.64 -17.70
C PHE A 535 7.99 -12.87 -18.98
N PHE A 536 8.08 -13.53 -20.14
CA PHE A 536 7.84 -12.94 -21.44
C PHE A 536 6.62 -13.55 -22.14
N PHE A 537 5.83 -12.71 -22.81
CA PHE A 537 4.70 -13.09 -23.64
C PHE A 537 4.81 -12.49 -25.04
N ASP A 538 4.29 -13.24 -26.02
CA ASP A 538 3.91 -12.73 -27.33
C ASP A 538 2.44 -12.25 -27.30
N ILE A 539 2.20 -11.06 -27.82
CA ILE A 539 0.86 -10.50 -27.97
C ILE A 539 0.41 -10.72 -29.41
N LYS A 540 -0.71 -11.43 -29.62
CA LYS A 540 -1.25 -11.61 -30.97
C LYS A 540 -1.59 -10.26 -31.61
N ARG A 541 -1.48 -10.19 -32.94
CA ARG A 541 -1.74 -8.96 -33.72
C ARG A 541 -3.16 -8.40 -33.56
N ASP A 542 -4.13 -9.25 -33.26
CA ASP A 542 -5.52 -8.85 -33.00
C ASP A 542 -5.81 -8.61 -31.51
N ILE A 543 -4.80 -8.80 -30.66
CA ILE A 543 -4.84 -8.64 -29.20
C ILE A 543 -5.96 -9.51 -28.62
N SER A 544 -6.07 -10.74 -29.10
CA SER A 544 -7.04 -11.71 -28.58
C SER A 544 -6.46 -12.60 -27.48
N LEU A 545 -5.12 -12.74 -27.44
CA LEU A 545 -4.43 -13.72 -26.62
C LEU A 545 -3.00 -13.26 -26.32
N LEU A 546 -2.55 -13.54 -25.08
CA LEU A 546 -1.16 -13.50 -24.68
C LEU A 546 -0.58 -14.93 -24.75
N GLU A 547 0.41 -15.15 -25.59
CA GLU A 547 1.10 -16.43 -25.76
C GLU A 547 2.33 -16.47 -24.84
N PRO A 548 2.39 -17.38 -23.85
CA PRO A 548 3.51 -17.44 -22.92
C PRO A 548 4.77 -17.99 -23.61
N ILE A 549 5.88 -17.24 -23.55
CA ILE A 549 7.17 -17.66 -24.11
C ILE A 549 8.01 -18.37 -23.04
N GLY A 550 8.15 -17.78 -21.87
CA GLY A 550 8.95 -18.38 -20.80
C GLY A 550 9.47 -17.36 -19.79
N PHE A 551 10.23 -17.85 -18.82
CA PHE A 551 10.79 -17.03 -17.75
C PHE A 551 12.27 -17.27 -17.52
N CYS A 552 12.93 -16.28 -16.93
CA CYS A 552 14.32 -16.37 -16.49
C CYS A 552 14.51 -15.70 -15.13
N ARG A 553 15.53 -16.13 -14.40
CA ARG A 553 15.94 -15.51 -13.14
C ARG A 553 16.87 -14.33 -13.42
N LEU A 554 16.56 -13.18 -12.85
CA LEU A 554 17.37 -11.97 -13.00
C LEU A 554 18.64 -12.08 -12.14
N PRO A 555 19.77 -11.53 -12.61
CA PRO A 555 21.03 -11.60 -11.89
C PRO A 555 21.10 -10.64 -10.69
N LEU A 556 20.32 -9.56 -10.71
CA LEU A 556 20.16 -8.62 -9.62
C LEU A 556 18.75 -8.73 -9.03
N LYS A 557 18.66 -8.61 -7.70
CA LYS A 557 17.39 -8.58 -6.96
C LYS A 557 16.90 -7.13 -6.81
N ASP A 558 15.71 -6.96 -6.23
CA ASP A 558 15.11 -5.66 -5.91
C ASP A 558 14.92 -4.74 -7.13
N VAL A 559 14.23 -5.27 -8.13
CA VAL A 559 13.80 -4.51 -9.31
C VAL A 559 12.76 -3.46 -8.91
N ARG A 560 12.92 -2.22 -9.39
CA ARG A 560 12.03 -1.10 -9.12
C ARG A 560 11.22 -0.65 -10.33
N CYS A 561 11.77 -0.78 -11.52
CA CYS A 561 11.06 -0.42 -12.75
C CYS A 561 11.51 -1.29 -13.92
N VAL A 562 10.67 -1.35 -14.95
CA VAL A 562 10.95 -2.06 -16.20
C VAL A 562 10.42 -1.25 -17.38
N ALA A 563 11.17 -1.27 -18.48
CA ALA A 563 10.80 -0.61 -19.74
C ALA A 563 11.25 -1.47 -20.92
N TRP A 564 10.67 -1.24 -22.10
CA TRP A 564 11.10 -1.94 -23.31
C TRP A 564 12.08 -1.09 -24.12
N ASP A 565 13.13 -1.73 -24.63
CA ASP A 565 14.00 -1.20 -25.67
C ASP A 565 13.69 -1.92 -26.99
N ASP A 566 12.92 -1.24 -27.84
CA ASP A 566 12.50 -1.76 -29.14
C ASP A 566 13.68 -1.95 -30.11
N ALA A 567 14.73 -1.12 -30.00
CA ALA A 567 15.84 -1.14 -30.94
C ALA A 567 16.68 -2.42 -30.79
N THR A 568 16.86 -2.89 -29.55
CA THR A 568 17.59 -4.13 -29.27
C THR A 568 16.67 -5.30 -28.91
N SER A 569 15.35 -5.10 -28.86
CA SER A 569 14.37 -6.08 -28.39
C SER A 569 14.71 -6.63 -26.98
N CYS A 570 15.12 -5.73 -26.08
CA CYS A 570 15.46 -6.06 -24.69
C CYS A 570 14.50 -5.39 -23.71
N SER A 571 14.29 -6.03 -22.57
CA SER A 571 13.64 -5.41 -21.42
C SER A 571 14.71 -4.73 -20.55
N LEU A 572 14.62 -3.41 -20.39
CA LEU A 572 15.46 -2.64 -19.48
C LEU A 572 14.89 -2.73 -18.06
N VAL A 573 15.73 -3.09 -17.11
CA VAL A 573 15.36 -3.32 -15.71
C VAL A 573 16.17 -2.39 -14.82
N GLY A 574 15.50 -1.52 -14.08
CA GLY A 574 16.13 -0.62 -13.10
C GLY A 574 16.08 -1.21 -11.68
N CYS A 575 17.22 -1.23 -11.00
CA CYS A 575 17.39 -1.86 -9.69
C CYS A 575 17.58 -0.85 -8.55
N GLU A 576 17.29 -1.28 -7.31
CA GLU A 576 17.52 -0.47 -6.11
C GLU A 576 19.00 -0.11 -5.88
N CYS A 577 19.92 -0.94 -6.36
CA CYS A 577 21.36 -0.65 -6.30
C CYS A 577 21.83 0.43 -7.29
N GLY A 578 20.90 1.04 -8.04
CA GLY A 578 21.19 2.11 -9.00
C GLY A 578 21.71 1.65 -10.36
N LYS A 579 21.66 0.34 -10.61
CA LYS A 579 22.08 -0.27 -11.88
C LYS A 579 20.91 -0.49 -12.82
N VAL A 580 21.21 -0.52 -14.12
CA VAL A 580 20.27 -0.86 -15.18
C VAL A 580 20.77 -2.09 -15.93
N LEU A 581 19.90 -3.08 -16.12
CA LEU A 581 20.20 -4.28 -16.90
C LEU A 581 19.33 -4.32 -18.15
N ALA A 582 19.92 -4.67 -19.29
CA ALA A 582 19.19 -5.01 -20.50
C ALA A 582 19.05 -6.53 -20.58
N ILE A 583 17.83 -7.04 -20.41
CA ILE A 583 17.49 -8.47 -20.47
C ILE A 583 16.98 -8.79 -21.88
N ARG A 584 17.63 -9.69 -22.59
CA ARG A 584 17.19 -10.07 -23.94
C ARG A 584 15.90 -10.89 -23.87
N ALA A 585 14.88 -10.45 -24.61
CA ALA A 585 13.65 -11.23 -24.76
C ALA A 585 13.91 -12.43 -25.71
N PRO A 586 13.59 -13.67 -25.31
CA PRO A 586 13.72 -14.84 -26.18
C PRO A 586 12.67 -14.81 -27.29
N LYS A 587 12.94 -15.52 -28.39
CA LYS A 587 11.92 -15.82 -29.41
C LYS A 587 11.22 -17.14 -29.06
N MET A 588 9.96 -17.28 -29.45
CA MET A 588 9.19 -18.52 -29.27
C MET A 588 9.90 -19.74 -29.89
N GLU A 589 10.54 -19.56 -31.04
CA GLU A 589 11.30 -20.62 -31.73
C GLU A 589 12.58 -21.06 -31.00
N GLU A 590 13.10 -20.23 -30.09
CA GLU A 590 14.31 -20.51 -29.31
C GLU A 590 14.00 -21.35 -28.04
N MET A 591 12.71 -21.57 -27.73
CA MET A 591 12.24 -22.20 -26.50
C MET A 591 11.75 -23.64 -26.71
N ASP A 592 12.28 -24.57 -25.92
CA ASP A 592 11.77 -25.95 -25.85
C ASP A 592 10.78 -26.13 -24.69
N HIS A 593 9.52 -25.88 -24.98
CA HIS A 593 8.42 -25.99 -24.03
C HIS A 593 8.11 -27.44 -23.61
N THR A 594 8.74 -28.46 -24.21
CA THR A 594 8.53 -29.86 -23.80
C THR A 594 9.23 -30.20 -22.49
N VAL A 595 10.27 -29.44 -22.13
CA VAL A 595 11.09 -29.69 -20.94
C VAL A 595 10.80 -28.68 -19.83
N SER A 596 10.87 -27.38 -20.13
CA SER A 596 10.68 -26.28 -19.18
C SER A 596 10.38 -24.96 -19.90
N PHE A 597 9.69 -24.05 -19.22
CA PHE A 597 9.56 -22.65 -19.66
C PHE A 597 10.70 -21.76 -19.11
N GLU A 598 11.59 -22.31 -18.29
CA GLU A 598 12.77 -21.61 -17.77
C GLU A 598 13.88 -21.59 -18.82
N PHE A 599 14.45 -20.41 -19.08
CA PHE A 599 15.63 -20.24 -19.91
C PHE A 599 16.74 -19.47 -19.17
N ASN A 600 17.96 -19.64 -19.65
CA ASN A 600 19.11 -18.91 -19.11
C ASN A 600 18.98 -17.41 -19.44
N CYS A 601 19.02 -16.59 -18.39
CA CYS A 601 18.96 -15.14 -18.54
C CYS A 601 20.17 -14.63 -19.34
N ILE A 602 19.93 -14.07 -20.52
CA ILE A 602 20.94 -13.36 -21.31
C ILE A 602 20.76 -11.87 -21.02
N TYR A 603 21.77 -11.24 -20.44
CA TYR A 603 21.69 -9.86 -19.97
C TYR A 603 22.98 -9.09 -20.22
N ALA A 604 22.86 -7.76 -20.22
CA ALA A 604 23.98 -6.84 -20.23
C ALA A 604 23.80 -5.72 -19.20
N LEU A 605 24.85 -5.35 -18.49
CA LEU A 605 24.87 -4.15 -17.64
C LEU A 605 24.92 -2.92 -18.53
N VAL A 606 23.99 -1.99 -18.32
CA VAL A 606 23.99 -0.68 -18.98
C VAL A 606 24.79 0.31 -18.12
N GLY A 607 25.89 0.82 -18.66
CA GLY A 607 26.76 1.77 -17.96
C GLY A 607 26.22 3.20 -18.09
N ILE A 608 25.66 3.76 -17.02
CA ILE A 608 25.19 5.16 -16.97
C ILE A 608 25.88 5.93 -15.86
N ARG A 609 26.09 7.24 -16.07
CA ARG A 609 26.59 8.16 -15.06
C ARG A 609 25.47 9.03 -14.50
N GLN A 610 25.44 9.20 -13.18
CA GLN A 610 24.53 10.10 -12.48
C GLN A 610 25.35 11.27 -11.95
N LYS A 611 24.91 12.52 -12.21
CA LYS A 611 25.59 13.74 -11.75
C LYS A 611 24.62 14.55 -10.91
N LYS A 612 25.07 15.12 -9.80
CA LYS A 612 24.23 15.96 -8.94
C LYS A 612 24.94 17.28 -8.68
N LYS A 613 24.18 18.37 -8.67
CA LYS A 613 24.67 19.68 -8.28
C LYS A 613 24.95 19.72 -6.76
N VAL A 614 26.16 20.15 -6.36
CA VAL A 614 26.55 20.27 -4.95
C VAL A 614 26.64 21.74 -4.56
N GLU A 615 25.90 22.12 -3.51
CA GLU A 615 26.05 23.42 -2.87
C GLU A 615 27.23 23.36 -1.90
N LYS A 616 28.31 24.12 -2.16
CA LYS A 616 29.43 24.24 -1.22
C LYS A 616 29.01 25.09 -0.02
N GLN A 617 28.82 24.48 1.15
CA GLN A 617 28.54 25.22 2.39
C GLN A 617 29.75 26.07 2.80
N GLN A 618 29.59 27.40 2.87
CA GLN A 618 30.60 28.29 3.43
C GLN A 618 30.83 27.98 4.92
N VAL A 619 32.02 27.47 5.26
CA VAL A 619 32.46 27.36 6.66
C VAL A 619 32.78 28.76 7.17
N LYS A 620 31.85 29.37 7.93
CA LYS A 620 32.14 30.61 8.66
C LYS A 620 33.19 30.35 9.74
N ALA A 621 34.46 30.57 9.40
CA ALA A 621 35.55 30.61 10.37
C ALA A 621 35.41 31.85 11.27
N ALA A 622 34.83 31.65 12.45
CA ALA A 622 34.79 32.67 13.49
C ALA A 622 36.11 32.68 14.28
N THR A 623 37.12 33.42 13.80
CA THR A 623 38.18 33.96 14.69
C THR A 623 38.87 35.21 14.13
N ALA A 624 38.43 36.36 14.65
CA ALA A 624 39.16 37.60 14.95
C ALA A 624 40.36 38.06 14.08
N GLY A 625 40.20 39.20 13.40
CA GLY A 625 41.36 40.03 12.99
C GLY A 625 41.11 41.09 11.90
N ARG A 626 40.32 42.13 12.21
CA ARG A 626 40.31 43.49 11.65
C ARG A 626 41.19 43.78 10.40
N VAL A 627 40.59 43.90 9.21
CA VAL A 627 40.98 44.86 8.15
C VAL A 627 39.73 45.28 7.37
N GLU A 628 39.58 46.59 7.17
CA GLU A 628 38.52 47.24 6.39
C GLU A 628 38.74 47.09 4.88
N GLY A 629 37.65 46.90 4.14
CA GLY A 629 37.52 47.34 2.76
C GLY A 629 37.84 46.30 1.69
N LEU A 630 36.82 45.56 1.25
CA LEU A 630 36.46 45.21 -0.13
C LEU A 630 35.22 44.30 -0.03
N GLN A 631 34.11 44.73 -0.62
CA GLN A 631 32.98 43.83 -0.90
C GLN A 631 33.39 43.02 -2.14
N GLU A 632 33.96 41.83 -1.92
CA GLU A 632 33.99 40.80 -2.94
C GLU A 632 32.61 40.12 -2.90
N GLU A 633 31.82 40.30 -3.96
CA GLU A 633 30.72 39.39 -4.28
C GLU A 633 31.37 38.05 -4.65
N GLU A 634 31.53 37.15 -3.67
CA GLU A 634 31.91 35.77 -3.95
C GLU A 634 30.74 35.12 -4.72
N GLU A 635 30.90 34.98 -6.05
CA GLU A 635 30.04 34.10 -6.84
C GLU A 635 30.24 32.66 -6.31
N GLU A 636 29.19 32.08 -5.72
CA GLU A 636 29.17 30.65 -5.37
C GLU A 636 29.29 29.84 -6.68
N GLU A 637 30.50 29.40 -7.03
CA GLU A 637 30.69 28.45 -8.13
C GLU A 637 30.11 27.08 -7.72
N GLU A 638 28.86 26.85 -8.11
CA GLU A 638 28.18 25.57 -7.99
C GLU A 638 28.75 24.58 -9.03
N GLU A 639 29.39 23.50 -8.58
CA GLU A 639 29.93 22.45 -9.47
C GLU A 639 29.02 21.21 -9.50
N GLU A 640 28.93 20.57 -10.67
CA GLU A 640 28.23 19.29 -10.84
C GLU A 640 29.19 18.15 -10.48
N GLU A 641 28.91 17.43 -9.38
CA GLU A 641 29.73 16.30 -8.93
C GLU A 641 29.07 14.95 -9.21
N GLU A 642 29.90 13.94 -9.41
CA GLU A 642 29.49 12.53 -9.55
C GLU A 642 29.24 11.92 -8.18
N LEU A 643 28.07 12.20 -7.63
CA LEU A 643 27.54 11.49 -6.48
C LEU A 643 26.72 10.30 -7.01
N GLY A 644 26.74 9.12 -6.38
CA GLY A 644 26.03 7.93 -6.87
C GLY A 644 26.72 6.60 -6.50
N PRO A 645 26.11 5.44 -6.79
CA PRO A 645 24.86 5.26 -7.52
C PRO A 645 23.61 5.38 -6.61
N TRP A 646 22.57 6.06 -7.09
CA TRP A 646 21.24 6.08 -6.47
C TRP A 646 20.29 5.09 -7.14
N PRO A 647 19.29 4.59 -6.41
CA PRO A 647 18.26 3.71 -6.95
C PRO A 647 17.64 4.20 -8.25
N VAL A 648 17.50 3.33 -9.26
CA VAL A 648 16.79 3.68 -10.51
C VAL A 648 15.29 3.49 -10.28
N ARG A 649 14.57 4.60 -10.15
CA ARG A 649 13.12 4.62 -9.82
C ARG A 649 12.24 4.42 -11.04
N LEU A 650 12.64 4.96 -12.19
CA LEU A 650 11.87 4.87 -13.43
C LEU A 650 12.78 4.81 -14.64
N ILE A 651 12.29 4.13 -15.68
CA ILE A 651 12.82 4.18 -17.05
C ILE A 651 11.60 4.38 -17.94
N CYS A 652 11.61 5.40 -18.80
CA CYS A 652 10.51 5.72 -19.69
C CYS A 652 11.03 5.88 -21.13
N PRO A 653 10.63 5.01 -22.07
CA PRO A 653 10.97 5.16 -23.48
C PRO A 653 10.37 6.45 -24.06
N LEU A 654 11.16 7.21 -24.81
CA LEU A 654 10.74 8.44 -25.47
C LEU A 654 10.48 8.20 -26.96
N PRO A 655 9.59 8.98 -27.61
CA PRO A 655 9.27 8.82 -29.04
C PRO A 655 10.48 8.88 -29.97
N SER A 656 11.54 9.58 -29.56
CA SER A 656 12.82 9.73 -30.25
C SER A 656 13.68 8.46 -30.29
N GLY A 657 13.37 7.44 -29.48
CA GLY A 657 14.17 6.23 -29.29
C GLY A 657 15.19 6.31 -28.14
N SER A 658 15.30 7.45 -27.46
CA SER A 658 16.05 7.59 -26.21
C SER A 658 15.17 7.26 -24.99
N PHE A 659 15.75 7.26 -23.79
CA PHE A 659 15.09 6.91 -22.53
C PHE A 659 15.23 8.03 -21.51
N ALA A 660 14.14 8.35 -20.80
CA ALA A 660 14.20 9.13 -19.57
C ALA A 660 14.44 8.18 -18.40
N VAL A 661 15.56 8.33 -17.70
CA VAL A 661 15.94 7.52 -16.54
C VAL A 661 15.96 8.39 -15.30
N GLY A 662 15.13 8.06 -14.32
CA GLY A 662 15.00 8.80 -13.06
C GLY A 662 15.56 8.01 -11.89
N SER A 663 16.31 8.70 -11.05
CA SER A 663 16.96 8.13 -9.86
C SER A 663 16.32 8.63 -8.57
N GLY A 664 16.55 7.91 -7.47
CA GLY A 664 15.93 8.16 -6.16
C GLY A 664 16.45 9.37 -5.39
N ALA A 665 17.04 10.36 -6.05
CA ALA A 665 17.49 11.60 -5.42
C ALA A 665 16.91 12.83 -6.15
N ALA A 666 16.94 13.97 -5.47
CA ALA A 666 16.37 15.21 -6.01
C ALA A 666 17.07 15.61 -7.31
N GLU A 667 16.27 16.07 -8.27
CA GLU A 667 16.70 16.62 -9.56
C GLU A 667 17.31 15.59 -10.52
N LEU A 668 17.30 14.30 -10.20
CA LEU A 668 17.94 13.27 -10.99
C LEU A 668 16.98 12.59 -11.97
N LEU A 669 16.60 13.28 -13.03
CA LEU A 669 15.89 12.68 -14.17
C LEU A 669 16.58 13.11 -15.46
N TYR A 670 17.23 12.18 -16.15
CA TYR A 670 18.02 12.50 -17.33
C TYR A 670 17.58 11.72 -18.57
N GLN A 671 17.84 12.30 -19.73
CA GLN A 671 17.75 11.61 -21.01
C GLN A 671 19.06 10.87 -21.32
N TYR A 672 18.96 9.60 -21.70
CA TYR A 672 20.06 8.74 -22.16
C TYR A 672 19.65 7.97 -23.42
N ASN A 673 20.61 7.48 -24.20
CA ASN A 673 20.38 6.51 -25.28
C ASN A 673 20.53 5.05 -24.80
N LEU A 674 21.28 4.80 -23.72
CA LEU A 674 21.51 3.49 -23.11
C LEU A 674 22.24 2.50 -24.05
N ASN A 675 23.26 3.01 -24.75
CA ASN A 675 24.02 2.28 -25.76
C ASN A 675 25.25 1.56 -25.18
N VAL A 676 25.80 2.02 -24.05
CA VAL A 676 26.98 1.42 -23.42
C VAL A 676 26.55 0.18 -22.63
N ARG A 677 26.86 -1.02 -23.15
CA ARG A 677 26.42 -2.31 -22.60
C ARG A 677 27.56 -3.29 -22.42
N TYR A 678 27.54 -4.00 -21.30
CA TYR A 678 28.52 -5.02 -20.94
C TYR A 678 27.84 -6.37 -20.72
N ASP A 679 28.03 -7.29 -21.66
CA ASP A 679 27.39 -8.60 -21.65
C ASP A 679 27.79 -9.44 -20.44
N ASN A 680 26.81 -10.06 -19.79
CA ASN A 680 26.95 -10.96 -18.64
C ASN A 680 27.75 -10.39 -17.45
N LEU A 681 27.83 -9.07 -17.33
CA LEU A 681 28.41 -8.39 -16.17
C LEU A 681 27.32 -7.78 -15.30
N THR A 682 27.59 -7.71 -13.99
CA THR A 682 26.76 -7.01 -12.99
C THR A 682 27.48 -5.82 -12.37
N GLU A 683 28.78 -5.67 -12.66
CA GLU A 683 29.63 -4.55 -12.27
C GLU A 683 30.35 -4.01 -13.49
N LEU A 684 30.70 -2.72 -13.45
CA LEU A 684 31.52 -2.12 -14.51
C LEU A 684 32.89 -2.80 -14.55
N PRO A 685 33.47 -2.99 -15.74
CA PRO A 685 34.81 -3.56 -15.85
C PRO A 685 35.85 -2.66 -15.18
N PRO A 686 36.91 -3.22 -14.58
CA PRO A 686 37.94 -2.43 -13.90
C PRO A 686 38.61 -1.46 -14.88
N LEU A 687 38.93 -0.27 -14.38
CA LEU A 687 39.64 0.73 -15.17
C LEU A 687 41.03 0.22 -15.58
N PRO A 688 41.56 0.68 -16.72
CA PRO A 688 42.94 0.42 -17.09
C PRO A 688 43.91 0.89 -15.98
N PRO A 689 45.13 0.32 -15.90
CA PRO A 689 46.13 0.72 -14.90
C PRO A 689 46.49 2.22 -14.90
N THR A 690 46.16 2.93 -15.99
CA THR A 690 46.34 4.38 -16.12
C THR A 690 45.33 5.19 -15.27
N GLY A 691 44.25 4.56 -14.79
CA GLY A 691 43.15 5.23 -14.11
C GLY A 691 42.28 6.12 -15.02
N ILE A 692 42.56 6.13 -16.33
CA ILE A 692 41.83 6.93 -17.32
C ILE A 692 40.72 6.08 -17.92
N GLU A 693 39.51 6.60 -17.89
CA GLU A 693 38.33 5.96 -18.46
C GLU A 693 38.44 5.86 -20.00
N PRO A 694 38.22 4.66 -20.56
CA PRO A 694 38.10 4.51 -22.01
C PRO A 694 36.95 5.34 -22.59
N PRO A 695 37.03 5.74 -23.88
CA PRO A 695 35.88 6.32 -24.55
C PRO A 695 34.69 5.35 -24.51
N ASN A 696 33.50 5.86 -24.17
CA ASN A 696 32.27 5.07 -23.97
C ASN A 696 32.33 4.07 -22.81
N TYR A 697 33.11 4.32 -21.77
CA TYR A 697 33.14 3.49 -20.55
C TYR A 697 31.79 3.51 -19.80
N VAL A 698 31.22 4.70 -19.63
CA VAL A 698 29.85 4.93 -19.14
C VAL A 698 29.21 6.02 -19.97
N GLU A 699 27.89 5.97 -20.11
CA GLU A 699 27.13 6.98 -20.83
C GLU A 699 26.84 8.21 -19.96
N GLU A 700 27.13 9.39 -20.52
CA GLU A 700 26.86 10.68 -19.90
C GLU A 700 25.40 11.13 -20.13
N PRO A 701 24.74 11.76 -19.13
CA PRO A 701 23.40 12.30 -19.30
C PRO A 701 23.36 13.41 -20.34
N MET A 702 22.32 13.42 -21.17
CA MET A 702 22.18 14.40 -22.26
C MET A 702 21.57 15.73 -21.79
N ILE A 703 20.49 15.65 -21.01
CA ILE A 703 19.74 16.80 -20.47
C ILE A 703 19.01 16.39 -19.19
N ASN A 704 18.89 17.31 -18.23
CA ASN A 704 18.02 17.13 -17.07
C ASN A 704 16.56 17.48 -17.42
N LEU A 705 15.68 16.50 -17.25
CA LEU A 705 14.24 16.60 -17.47
C LEU A 705 13.47 16.89 -16.18
N CYS A 706 14.11 16.79 -15.01
CA CYS A 706 13.49 17.09 -13.73
C CYS A 706 13.28 18.60 -13.52
N TYR A 707 12.78 18.98 -12.36
CA TYR A 707 12.69 20.36 -11.91
C TYR A 707 13.28 20.49 -10.50
N ARG A 708 13.63 21.72 -10.12
CA ARG A 708 14.35 22.04 -8.89
C ARG A 708 13.72 21.38 -7.66
N GLU A 709 14.53 20.76 -6.82
CA GLU A 709 14.18 20.04 -5.58
C GLU A 709 13.22 18.86 -5.72
N LEU A 710 12.74 18.53 -6.94
CA LEU A 710 11.79 17.43 -7.13
C LEU A 710 12.51 16.09 -7.31
N ILE A 711 11.99 15.06 -6.65
CA ILE A 711 12.45 13.67 -6.78
C ILE A 711 11.51 12.92 -7.74
N PRO A 712 11.98 12.40 -8.88
CA PRO A 712 11.14 11.71 -9.84
C PRO A 712 10.73 10.32 -9.32
N GLN A 713 9.46 9.95 -9.49
CA GLN A 713 8.89 8.67 -9.04
C GLN A 713 8.42 7.81 -10.21
N MET A 714 7.74 8.43 -11.18
CA MET A 714 7.26 7.73 -12.39
C MET A 714 7.16 8.71 -13.55
N ALA A 715 7.27 8.21 -14.78
CA ALA A 715 7.02 9.00 -15.96
C ALA A 715 6.22 8.22 -17.01
N SER A 716 5.44 8.92 -17.80
CA SER A 716 4.66 8.37 -18.90
C SER A 716 4.67 9.34 -20.08
N VAL A 717 4.56 8.80 -21.29
CA VAL A 717 4.39 9.60 -22.50
C VAL A 717 2.90 9.66 -22.82
N SER A 718 2.42 10.88 -23.07
CA SER A 718 1.05 11.18 -23.56
C SER A 718 0.62 10.28 -24.72
N THR A 719 -0.70 10.15 -24.91
CA THR A 719 -1.27 9.35 -25.99
C THR A 719 -0.82 9.84 -27.37
N SER A 720 -0.72 11.16 -27.56
CA SER A 720 -0.24 11.78 -28.81
C SER A 720 1.28 11.71 -29.00
N GLY A 721 2.06 11.46 -27.95
CA GLY A 721 3.52 11.57 -27.97
C GLY A 721 4.08 12.99 -27.81
N LEU A 722 3.23 14.00 -27.59
CA LEU A 722 3.64 15.41 -27.52
C LEU A 722 4.10 15.88 -26.13
N PHE A 723 3.84 15.10 -25.09
CA PHE A 723 4.19 15.42 -23.72
C PHE A 723 4.78 14.21 -23.00
N LEU A 724 5.83 14.47 -22.21
CA LEU A 724 6.30 13.62 -21.13
C LEU A 724 5.69 14.13 -19.83
N VAL A 725 4.96 13.26 -19.14
CA VAL A 725 4.36 13.50 -17.83
C VAL A 725 5.25 12.85 -16.79
N VAL A 726 5.70 13.60 -15.79
CA VAL A 726 6.53 13.06 -14.70
C VAL A 726 5.84 13.32 -13.38
N VAL A 727 5.64 12.25 -12.62
CA VAL A 727 5.17 12.27 -11.24
C VAL A 727 6.39 12.34 -10.33
N CYS A 728 6.37 13.30 -9.42
CA CYS A 728 7.42 13.52 -8.43
C CYS A 728 6.89 13.27 -7.01
N GLU A 729 7.82 13.11 -6.07
CA GLU A 729 7.51 13.10 -4.64
C GLU A 729 6.78 14.39 -4.21
N GLY A 730 6.00 14.32 -3.12
CA GLY A 730 5.17 15.44 -2.66
C GLY A 730 3.93 15.70 -3.52
N ALA A 731 3.45 14.68 -4.25
CA ALA A 731 2.26 14.73 -5.09
C ALA A 731 2.29 15.84 -6.16
N GLN A 732 3.47 16.09 -6.72
CA GLN A 732 3.69 17.08 -7.78
C GLN A 732 3.78 16.38 -9.14
N VAL A 733 3.19 17.00 -10.17
CA VAL A 733 3.33 16.56 -11.56
C VAL A 733 3.95 17.67 -12.39
N ILE A 734 4.83 17.28 -13.31
CA ILE A 734 5.43 18.17 -14.31
C ILE A 734 5.12 17.65 -15.72
N LEU A 735 4.91 18.59 -16.65
CA LEU A 735 4.75 18.29 -18.08
C LEU A 735 5.92 18.90 -18.85
N ARG A 736 6.56 18.06 -19.66
CA ARG A 736 7.60 18.47 -20.62
C ARG A 736 7.05 18.30 -22.04
N PRO A 737 6.90 19.37 -22.82
CA PRO A 737 6.59 19.25 -24.24
C PRO A 737 7.70 18.49 -24.97
N LEU A 738 7.33 17.70 -25.98
CA LEU A 738 8.24 16.91 -26.82
C LEU A 738 8.07 17.38 -28.27
N GLU A 739 9.18 17.61 -28.97
CA GLU A 739 9.18 17.89 -30.42
C GLU A 739 9.40 16.61 -31.24
N ASP A 740 8.87 16.58 -32.46
CA ASP A 740 8.95 15.43 -33.39
C ASP A 740 10.39 15.04 -33.76
N ASN A 741 11.35 15.96 -33.63
CA ASN A 741 12.77 15.75 -33.93
C ASN A 741 13.54 15.12 -32.75
N GLY A 742 12.86 14.80 -31.64
CA GLY A 742 13.46 14.26 -30.43
C GLY A 742 14.18 15.28 -29.54
N LYS A 743 14.15 16.57 -29.90
CA LYS A 743 14.60 17.65 -29.03
C LYS A 743 13.54 17.92 -27.97
N ILE A 744 14.00 18.03 -26.73
CA ILE A 744 13.15 18.41 -25.61
C ILE A 744 13.40 19.90 -25.36
N PRO A 745 12.42 20.78 -25.61
CA PRO A 745 12.58 22.20 -25.32
C PRO A 745 12.89 22.40 -23.84
N HIS A 746 13.70 23.42 -23.53
CA HIS A 746 13.94 23.91 -22.16
C HIS A 746 12.71 24.64 -21.61
N LYS A 747 11.52 24.05 -21.72
CA LYS A 747 10.26 24.53 -21.16
C LYS A 747 9.68 23.46 -20.23
N CYS A 748 9.18 23.89 -19.08
CA CYS A 748 8.52 23.04 -18.09
C CYS A 748 7.18 23.67 -17.72
N ILE A 749 6.14 22.85 -17.58
CA ILE A 749 4.82 23.27 -17.08
C ILE A 749 4.57 22.52 -15.77
N LEU A 750 4.36 23.25 -14.68
CA LEU A 750 3.96 22.67 -13.41
C LEU A 750 2.44 22.47 -13.43
N THR A 751 1.98 21.34 -12.90
CA THR A 751 0.55 21.17 -12.62
C THR A 751 0.19 21.85 -11.30
N ALA A 752 -1.03 22.38 -11.21
CA ALA A 752 -1.60 22.78 -9.94
C ALA A 752 -1.69 21.55 -9.02
N ALA A 753 -1.67 21.77 -7.71
CA ALA A 753 -1.75 20.69 -6.74
C ALA A 753 -3.11 19.97 -6.83
N ALA A 754 -3.07 18.66 -7.10
CA ALA A 754 -4.23 17.82 -7.33
C ALA A 754 -4.60 16.96 -6.10
N HIS A 755 -3.60 16.46 -5.38
CA HIS A 755 -3.73 15.54 -4.25
C HIS A 755 -3.16 16.15 -2.95
N ASP A 756 -3.33 15.46 -1.81
CA ASP A 756 -2.66 15.83 -0.55
C ASP A 756 -1.13 15.72 -0.72
N ARG A 757 -0.40 16.83 -0.59
CA ARG A 757 1.07 16.85 -0.77
C ARG A 757 1.86 16.17 0.35
N VAL A 758 1.21 15.79 1.45
CA VAL A 758 1.87 15.16 2.60
C VAL A 758 1.77 13.64 2.55
N ASP A 759 0.55 13.07 2.45
CA ASP A 759 0.38 11.59 2.34
C ASP A 759 -0.32 11.13 1.05
N GLY A 760 -0.84 12.06 0.22
CA GLY A 760 -1.59 11.76 -1.01
C GLY A 760 -0.67 11.44 -2.18
N ARG A 761 0.15 10.40 -2.05
CA ARG A 761 1.09 9.97 -3.09
C ARG A 761 0.33 9.69 -4.40
N ILE A 762 0.74 10.38 -5.46
CA ILE A 762 0.26 10.11 -6.82
C ILE A 762 0.91 8.82 -7.30
N THR A 763 0.09 7.86 -7.68
CA THR A 763 0.54 6.56 -8.21
C THR A 763 0.61 6.58 -9.72
N THR A 764 -0.28 7.33 -10.39
CA THR A 764 -0.24 7.50 -11.85
C THR A 764 -0.76 8.86 -12.28
N ALA A 765 -0.09 9.46 -13.27
CA ALA A 765 -0.58 10.65 -13.96
C ALA A 765 -0.30 10.53 -15.47
N CYS A 766 -1.23 11.02 -16.26
CA CYS A 766 -1.18 11.03 -17.71
C CYS A 766 -2.05 12.16 -18.27
N THR A 767 -1.87 12.46 -19.55
CA THR A 767 -2.77 13.38 -20.27
C THR A 767 -4.03 12.65 -20.73
N SER A 768 -5.12 13.38 -20.95
CA SER A 768 -6.28 12.86 -21.68
C SER A 768 -5.88 12.46 -23.11
N PHE A 769 -6.71 11.66 -23.79
CA PHE A 769 -6.42 11.17 -25.14
C PHE A 769 -6.18 12.29 -26.18
N ASP A 770 -6.74 13.48 -25.93
CA ASP A 770 -6.63 14.69 -26.74
C ASP A 770 -5.64 15.73 -26.15
N ASP A 771 -4.94 15.37 -25.08
CA ASP A 771 -4.04 16.20 -24.29
C ASP A 771 -4.63 17.50 -23.73
N THR A 772 -5.94 17.67 -23.68
CA THR A 772 -6.56 18.89 -23.13
C THR A 772 -6.54 18.93 -21.60
N MET A 773 -6.45 17.77 -20.96
CA MET A 773 -6.47 17.59 -19.51
C MET A 773 -5.26 16.79 -19.02
N VAL A 774 -4.92 16.98 -17.76
CA VAL A 774 -4.06 16.08 -16.99
C VAL A 774 -4.96 15.35 -16.00
N VAL A 775 -4.85 14.02 -15.98
CA VAL A 775 -5.57 13.16 -15.04
C VAL A 775 -4.54 12.49 -14.15
N SER A 776 -4.71 12.66 -12.83
CA SER A 776 -3.88 12.03 -11.81
C SER A 776 -4.72 11.18 -10.88
N VAL A 777 -4.13 10.09 -10.40
CA VAL A 777 -4.71 9.18 -9.41
C VAL A 777 -3.72 8.95 -8.28
N GLY A 778 -4.23 8.69 -7.07
CA GLY A 778 -3.38 8.53 -5.89
C GLY A 778 -3.90 7.57 -4.83
N LEU A 779 -3.04 7.32 -3.85
CA LEU A 779 -3.36 6.51 -2.66
C LEU A 779 -4.40 7.18 -1.74
N ASP A 780 -4.72 8.45 -1.97
CA ASP A 780 -5.84 9.13 -1.32
C ASP A 780 -7.22 8.75 -1.93
N GLY A 781 -7.26 7.79 -2.86
CA GLY A 781 -8.47 7.26 -3.47
C GLY A 781 -9.10 8.18 -4.52
N LEU A 782 -8.42 9.28 -4.85
CA LEU A 782 -8.93 10.30 -5.76
C LEU A 782 -8.49 10.06 -7.20
N VAL A 783 -9.42 10.30 -8.12
CA VAL A 783 -9.16 10.59 -9.54
C VAL A 783 -9.38 12.07 -9.73
N VAL A 784 -8.34 12.82 -10.07
CA VAL A 784 -8.40 14.28 -10.23
C VAL A 784 -8.11 14.64 -11.68
N ALA A 785 -9.00 15.40 -12.30
CA ALA A 785 -8.80 15.93 -13.64
C ALA A 785 -8.59 17.45 -13.60
N GLN A 786 -7.56 17.91 -14.30
CA GLN A 786 -7.19 19.32 -14.41
C GLN A 786 -7.14 19.73 -15.87
N ILE A 787 -7.77 20.86 -16.21
CA ILE A 787 -7.71 21.42 -17.56
C ILE A 787 -6.40 22.17 -17.73
N ARG A 788 -5.75 21.98 -18.87
CA ARG A 788 -4.56 22.76 -19.23
C ARG A 788 -4.92 24.18 -19.65
N GLU A 789 -4.07 25.12 -19.32
CA GLU A 789 -4.25 26.53 -19.67
C GLU A 789 -4.38 26.71 -21.19
N GLY A 790 -5.41 27.45 -21.62
CA GLY A 790 -5.74 27.65 -23.04
C GLY A 790 -6.66 26.59 -23.65
N CYS A 791 -6.91 25.46 -22.96
CA CYS A 791 -7.87 24.44 -23.39
C CYS A 791 -9.29 24.74 -22.87
N ARG A 792 -10.31 24.22 -23.57
CA ARG A 792 -11.71 24.32 -23.16
C ARG A 792 -12.13 23.04 -22.43
N ALA A 793 -13.10 23.18 -21.52
CA ALA A 793 -13.70 22.03 -20.87
C ALA A 793 -14.35 21.09 -21.92
N PRO A 794 -14.02 19.80 -21.91
CA PRO A 794 -14.58 18.84 -22.85
C PRO A 794 -16.06 18.55 -22.57
N SER A 795 -16.77 18.05 -23.58
CA SER A 795 -18.12 17.55 -23.39
C SER A 795 -18.09 16.19 -22.69
N PRO A 796 -19.08 15.88 -21.82
CA PRO A 796 -19.24 14.54 -21.25
C PRO A 796 -19.21 13.45 -22.33
N PRO A 797 -18.52 12.32 -22.08
CA PRO A 797 -18.60 11.18 -22.97
C PRO A 797 -20.04 10.65 -23.01
N LYS A 798 -20.49 10.22 -24.20
CA LYS A 798 -21.82 9.63 -24.39
C LYS A 798 -21.77 8.16 -24.01
N ILE A 799 -21.85 7.88 -22.72
CA ILE A 799 -21.92 6.51 -22.19
C ILE A 799 -23.32 6.32 -21.62
N ASP A 800 -24.09 5.42 -22.22
CA ASP A 800 -25.39 5.03 -21.68
C ASP A 800 -25.17 4.25 -20.37
N ALA A 801 -25.18 4.94 -19.23
CA ALA A 801 -25.09 4.33 -17.91
C ALA A 801 -26.49 3.95 -17.41
N VAL A 802 -26.73 2.66 -17.08
CA VAL A 802 -27.57 2.16 -15.96
C VAL A 802 -27.47 0.61 -15.90
N TYR A 803 -26.50 0.00 -15.21
CA TYR A 803 -26.53 -1.45 -14.86
C TYR A 803 -25.69 -1.76 -13.59
N PRO A 804 -25.97 -2.86 -12.86
CA PRO A 804 -25.29 -3.21 -11.62
C PRO A 804 -23.81 -3.59 -11.84
N SER A 805 -23.01 -3.47 -10.78
CA SER A 805 -21.63 -3.96 -10.72
C SER A 805 -21.58 -5.45 -11.05
N LEU A 806 -20.60 -5.87 -11.85
CA LEU A 806 -20.40 -7.27 -12.22
C LEU A 806 -19.26 -7.89 -11.40
N PHE A 807 -19.48 -9.12 -10.93
CA PHE A 807 -18.42 -9.95 -10.39
C PHE A 807 -17.66 -10.64 -11.53
N ALA A 808 -16.35 -10.87 -11.37
CA ALA A 808 -15.57 -11.59 -12.38
C ALA A 808 -16.15 -12.97 -12.74
N GLU A 809 -16.80 -13.63 -11.78
CA GLU A 809 -17.46 -14.94 -11.93
C GLU A 809 -18.73 -14.90 -12.81
N GLU A 810 -19.36 -13.74 -12.94
CA GLU A 810 -20.56 -13.54 -13.79
C GLU A 810 -20.21 -13.29 -15.27
N VAL A 811 -18.95 -12.97 -15.54
CA VAL A 811 -18.45 -12.65 -16.90
C VAL A 811 -18.14 -13.94 -17.68
N LEU A 812 -17.91 -15.07 -16.99
CA LEU A 812 -17.89 -16.47 -17.44
C LEU A 812 -17.67 -17.35 -16.18
N ALA A 813 -18.25 -18.57 -16.14
CA ALA A 813 -18.04 -19.50 -15.02
C ALA A 813 -16.55 -19.64 -14.69
N PRO A 814 -16.14 -19.58 -13.40
CA PRO A 814 -14.75 -19.55 -13.02
C PRO A 814 -14.03 -20.74 -13.64
N GLN A 815 -13.20 -20.47 -14.63
CA GLN A 815 -12.26 -21.47 -15.10
C GLN A 815 -11.23 -21.63 -13.99
N PRO A 816 -10.93 -22.86 -13.55
CA PRO A 816 -9.91 -23.06 -12.53
C PRO A 816 -8.64 -22.36 -13.00
N ILE A 817 -8.04 -21.61 -12.08
CA ILE A 817 -6.78 -20.89 -12.31
C ILE A 817 -5.83 -21.86 -13.00
N PRO A 818 -5.33 -21.57 -14.22
CA PRO A 818 -4.39 -22.45 -14.87
C PRO A 818 -3.17 -22.54 -13.97
N LEU A 819 -2.93 -23.75 -13.45
CA LEU A 819 -1.72 -24.11 -12.74
C LEU A 819 -0.51 -23.61 -13.55
N SER A 820 0.50 -23.09 -12.87
CA SER A 820 1.78 -22.80 -13.53
C SER A 820 2.29 -24.08 -14.21
N ILE A 821 3.09 -24.01 -15.27
CA ILE A 821 3.56 -25.23 -15.95
C ILE A 821 4.32 -26.17 -15.00
N SER A 822 4.98 -25.64 -13.96
CA SER A 822 5.57 -26.44 -12.88
C SER A 822 4.52 -27.27 -12.15
N GLU A 823 3.41 -26.64 -11.77
CA GLU A 823 2.30 -27.30 -11.09
C GLU A 823 1.49 -28.21 -12.04
N GLN A 824 1.37 -27.88 -13.33
CA GLN A 824 0.75 -28.74 -14.35
C GLN A 824 1.57 -30.00 -14.57
N LYS A 825 2.90 -29.88 -14.68
CA LYS A 825 3.80 -31.02 -14.81
C LYS A 825 3.80 -31.87 -13.54
N GLU A 826 3.87 -31.26 -12.36
CA GLU A 826 3.75 -31.98 -11.09
C GLU A 826 2.39 -32.65 -10.91
N ALA A 827 1.32 -32.08 -11.45
CA ALA A 827 -0.03 -32.67 -11.43
C ALA A 827 -0.14 -33.82 -12.45
N ASP A 828 0.40 -33.65 -13.65
CA ASP A 828 0.43 -34.68 -14.70
C ASP A 828 1.33 -35.86 -14.32
N ASP A 829 2.50 -35.61 -13.74
CA ASP A 829 3.42 -36.64 -13.21
C ASP A 829 2.78 -37.39 -12.03
N ARG A 830 2.06 -36.67 -11.13
CA ARG A 830 1.26 -37.30 -10.07
C ARG A 830 0.14 -38.16 -10.64
N ARG A 831 -0.60 -37.66 -11.64
CA ARG A 831 -1.67 -38.40 -12.30
C ARG A 831 -1.14 -39.66 -12.99
N LEU A 832 -0.02 -39.56 -13.72
CA LEU A 832 0.62 -40.71 -14.37
C LEU A 832 1.11 -41.75 -13.35
N ALA A 833 1.65 -41.30 -12.21
CA ALA A 833 2.06 -42.18 -11.12
C ALA A 833 0.86 -42.86 -10.43
N GLU A 834 -0.25 -42.15 -10.22
CA GLU A 834 -1.49 -42.71 -9.69
C GLU A 834 -2.15 -43.69 -10.67
N GLU A 835 -2.20 -43.37 -11.96
CA GLU A 835 -2.69 -44.29 -12.99
C GLU A 835 -1.82 -45.55 -13.10
N ALA A 836 -0.50 -45.42 -12.99
CA ALA A 836 0.40 -46.57 -12.99
C ALA A 836 0.15 -47.48 -11.77
N LYS A 837 0.01 -46.89 -10.57
CA LYS A 837 -0.35 -47.63 -9.35
C LYS A 837 -1.72 -48.28 -9.46
N GLN A 838 -2.70 -47.59 -10.05
CA GLN A 838 -4.05 -48.13 -10.24
C GLN A 838 -4.04 -49.30 -11.22
N ARG A 839 -3.28 -49.22 -12.32
CA ARG A 839 -3.14 -50.34 -13.27
C ARG A 839 -2.47 -51.57 -12.63
N GLU A 840 -1.47 -51.37 -11.77
CA GLU A 840 -0.87 -52.48 -11.01
C GLU A 840 -1.87 -53.11 -10.04
N LEU A 841 -2.67 -52.28 -9.35
CA LEU A 841 -3.71 -52.75 -8.45
C LEU A 841 -4.81 -53.52 -9.19
N ASP A 842 -5.28 -53.01 -10.33
CA ASP A 842 -6.30 -53.66 -11.14
C ASP A 842 -5.79 -55.00 -11.70
N ALA A 843 -4.53 -55.06 -12.14
CA ALA A 843 -3.89 -56.29 -12.58
C ALA A 843 -3.75 -57.33 -11.44
N PHE A 844 -3.50 -56.87 -10.21
CA PHE A 844 -3.48 -57.74 -9.03
C PHE A 844 -4.88 -58.26 -8.68
N LEU A 845 -5.89 -57.40 -8.66
CA LEU A 845 -7.29 -57.77 -8.38
C LEU A 845 -7.83 -58.75 -9.43
N ALA A 846 -7.48 -58.57 -10.71
CA ALA A 846 -7.87 -59.51 -11.77
C ALA A 846 -7.28 -60.92 -11.54
N LYS A 847 -6.02 -61.02 -11.12
CA LYS A 847 -5.40 -62.32 -10.77
C LYS A 847 -6.10 -62.95 -9.56
N LEU A 848 -6.41 -62.14 -8.54
CA LEU A 848 -7.07 -62.60 -7.32
C LEU A 848 -8.50 -63.12 -7.61
N HIS A 849 -9.22 -62.45 -8.51
CA HIS A 849 -10.54 -62.90 -8.96
C HIS A 849 -10.50 -64.27 -9.64
N VAL A 850 -9.48 -64.55 -10.47
CA VAL A 850 -9.29 -65.88 -11.09
C VAL A 850 -9.02 -66.96 -10.04
N VAL A 851 -8.22 -66.65 -9.01
CA VAL A 851 -7.92 -67.58 -7.92
C VAL A 851 -9.17 -67.85 -7.09
N HIS A 852 -9.94 -66.82 -6.73
CA HIS A 852 -11.19 -66.98 -5.98
C HIS A 852 -12.23 -67.78 -6.76
N ALA A 853 -12.34 -67.58 -8.09
CA ALA A 853 -13.24 -68.36 -8.93
C ALA A 853 -12.85 -69.86 -8.93
N LYS A 854 -11.56 -70.18 -9.02
CA LYS A 854 -11.07 -71.57 -8.93
C LYS A 854 -11.34 -72.18 -7.56
N TYR A 855 -11.15 -71.42 -6.48
CA TYR A 855 -11.44 -71.87 -5.13
C TYR A 855 -12.94 -72.12 -4.91
N ALA A 856 -13.81 -71.26 -5.46
CA ALA A 856 -15.26 -71.45 -5.42
C ALA A 856 -15.71 -72.72 -6.17
N VAL A 857 -15.08 -73.05 -7.31
CA VAL A 857 -15.32 -74.31 -8.02
C VAL A 857 -14.91 -75.51 -7.16
N LEU A 858 -13.73 -75.47 -6.53
CA LEU A 858 -13.26 -76.53 -5.63
C LEU A 858 -14.18 -76.72 -4.41
N LEU A 859 -14.71 -75.63 -3.84
CA LEU A 859 -15.70 -75.68 -2.76
C LEU A 859 -16.99 -76.37 -3.23
N ALA A 860 -17.50 -76.01 -4.41
CA ALA A 860 -18.70 -76.62 -4.97
C ALA A 860 -18.51 -78.12 -5.30
N GLU A 861 -17.33 -78.51 -5.80
CA GLU A 861 -16.95 -79.91 -6.02
C GLU A 861 -16.90 -80.70 -4.70
N ASN A 862 -16.33 -80.09 -3.65
CA ASN A 862 -16.29 -80.69 -2.31
C ASN A 862 -17.69 -80.85 -1.70
N GLU A 863 -18.57 -79.87 -1.88
CA GLU A 863 -19.98 -79.94 -1.43
C GLU A 863 -20.79 -81.01 -2.20
N ALA A 864 -20.53 -81.18 -3.50
CA ALA A 864 -21.20 -82.19 -4.33
C ALA A 864 -20.76 -83.63 -4.01
N ALA A 865 -19.64 -83.82 -3.31
CA ALA A 865 -19.14 -85.13 -2.92
C ALA A 865 -20.03 -85.80 -1.84
N PRO A 866 -20.14 -87.15 -1.83
CA PRO A 866 -20.84 -87.89 -0.77
C PRO A 866 -20.29 -87.56 0.62
N ALA A 867 -21.13 -87.57 1.66
CA ALA A 867 -20.79 -87.10 3.02
C ALA A 867 -19.54 -87.74 3.66
N HIS A 868 -19.12 -88.94 3.21
CA HIS A 868 -17.91 -89.63 3.68
C HIS A 868 -16.63 -89.25 2.92
N GLN A 869 -16.73 -88.42 1.88
CA GLN A 869 -15.63 -87.95 1.02
C GLN A 869 -15.49 -86.41 1.02
N ARG A 870 -16.34 -85.70 1.76
CA ARG A 870 -16.23 -84.24 1.91
C ARG A 870 -15.05 -83.92 2.80
N LEU A 871 -14.13 -83.11 2.29
CA LEU A 871 -13.02 -82.57 3.06
C LEU A 871 -13.55 -81.53 4.04
N SER A 872 -13.06 -81.57 5.27
CA SER A 872 -13.29 -80.56 6.30
C SER A 872 -12.48 -79.28 6.02
N ASP A 873 -12.86 -78.16 6.64
CA ASP A 873 -12.14 -76.88 6.51
C ASP A 873 -10.66 -76.99 6.95
N GLU A 874 -10.35 -77.87 7.91
CA GLU A 874 -8.98 -78.16 8.36
C GLU A 874 -8.18 -78.95 7.32
N GLU A 875 -8.81 -79.84 6.55
CA GLU A 875 -8.17 -80.61 5.48
C GLU A 875 -7.99 -79.80 4.19
N MET A 876 -8.83 -78.77 3.98
CA MET A 876 -8.70 -77.80 2.91
C MET A 876 -7.71 -76.66 3.22
N ALA A 877 -7.21 -76.58 4.45
CA ALA A 877 -6.22 -75.58 4.84
C ALA A 877 -4.89 -75.81 4.10
N LEU A 878 -4.24 -74.71 3.69
CA LEU A 878 -2.90 -74.75 3.13
C LEU A 878 -1.96 -75.46 4.12
N HIS A 879 -1.23 -76.46 3.63
CA HIS A 879 -0.32 -77.24 4.45
C HIS A 879 0.65 -76.32 5.22
N PRO A 880 0.90 -76.53 6.53
CA PRO A 880 1.70 -75.63 7.36
C PRO A 880 3.10 -75.33 6.79
N GLN A 881 3.65 -76.29 6.03
CA GLN A 881 4.95 -76.14 5.38
C GLN A 881 4.92 -75.16 4.20
N ILE A 882 3.82 -75.10 3.45
CA ILE A 882 3.61 -74.11 2.37
C ILE A 882 3.42 -72.72 2.97
N LEU A 883 2.69 -72.60 4.08
CA LEU A 883 2.56 -71.34 4.82
C LEU A 883 3.92 -70.84 5.30
N LYS A 884 4.77 -71.75 5.78
CA LYS A 884 6.14 -71.44 6.19
C LYS A 884 7.01 -71.01 5.00
N GLU A 885 6.96 -71.72 3.88
CA GLU A 885 7.68 -71.37 2.65
C GLU A 885 7.23 -70.01 2.08
N MET A 886 5.92 -69.71 2.12
CA MET A 886 5.40 -68.40 1.70
C MET A 886 5.86 -67.27 2.62
N GLU A 887 5.91 -67.49 3.93
CA GLU A 887 6.46 -66.50 4.86
C GLU A 887 7.97 -66.33 4.65
N GLU A 888 8.72 -67.41 4.43
CA GLU A 888 10.15 -67.35 4.10
C GLU A 888 10.41 -66.60 2.79
N GLU A 889 9.63 -66.85 1.74
CA GLU A 889 9.70 -66.16 0.46
C GLU A 889 9.32 -64.67 0.60
N LYS A 890 8.29 -64.36 1.38
CA LYS A 890 7.93 -62.97 1.72
C LYS A 890 9.08 -62.27 2.43
N GLN A 891 9.68 -62.90 3.44
CA GLN A 891 10.84 -62.35 4.15
C GLN A 891 12.04 -62.15 3.21
N ARG A 892 12.26 -63.08 2.27
CA ARG A 892 13.30 -62.96 1.23
C ARG A 892 13.06 -61.75 0.32
N ARG A 893 11.85 -61.56 -0.19
CA ARG A 893 11.50 -60.41 -1.05
C ARG A 893 11.59 -59.08 -0.32
N VAL A 894 11.17 -59.04 0.94
CA VAL A 894 11.36 -57.85 1.79
C VAL A 894 12.85 -57.55 1.94
N LYS A 895 13.68 -58.57 2.17
CA LYS A 895 15.13 -58.41 2.28
C LYS A 895 15.80 -57.97 0.98
N GLU A 896 15.35 -58.48 -0.17
CA GLU A 896 15.83 -58.06 -1.49
C GLU A 896 15.45 -56.61 -1.80
N SER A 897 14.20 -56.22 -1.52
CA SER A 897 13.76 -54.83 -1.66
C SER A 897 14.52 -53.87 -0.74
N LEU A 898 14.82 -54.29 0.50
CA LEU A 898 15.67 -53.53 1.42
C LEU A 898 17.11 -53.41 0.91
N TYR A 899 17.62 -54.41 0.19
CA TYR A 899 18.96 -54.38 -0.41
C TYR A 899 19.03 -53.44 -1.62
N GLU A 900 18.05 -53.52 -2.53
CA GLU A 900 17.95 -52.62 -3.68
C GLU A 900 17.82 -51.15 -3.24
N ASN A 901 17.01 -50.90 -2.22
CA ASN A 901 16.83 -49.57 -1.65
C ASN A 901 17.84 -49.23 -0.55
N ALA A 902 18.84 -50.08 -0.30
CA ALA A 902 19.76 -49.90 0.83
C ALA A 902 20.52 -48.57 0.73
N LEU A 903 20.98 -48.19 -0.47
CA LEU A 903 21.71 -46.95 -0.66
C LEU A 903 20.81 -45.74 -0.39
N GLU A 904 19.58 -45.75 -0.90
CA GLU A 904 18.62 -44.66 -0.69
C GLU A 904 18.21 -44.57 0.77
N LEU A 905 17.92 -45.71 1.41
CA LEU A 905 17.60 -45.78 2.82
C LEU A 905 18.76 -45.26 3.67
N THR A 906 19.99 -45.68 3.39
CA THR A 906 21.19 -45.20 4.11
C THR A 906 21.43 -43.71 3.85
N ARG A 907 21.18 -43.24 2.62
CA ARG A 907 21.31 -41.83 2.26
C ARG A 907 20.29 -40.98 3.00
N GLU A 908 19.04 -41.42 3.05
CA GLU A 908 17.97 -40.75 3.79
C GLU A 908 18.15 -40.88 5.31
N GLU A 909 18.69 -41.99 5.82
CA GLU A 909 19.10 -42.12 7.23
C GLU A 909 20.22 -41.17 7.58
N ILE A 910 21.28 -41.07 6.75
CA ILE A 910 22.38 -40.13 6.96
C ILE A 910 21.88 -38.69 6.83
N ARG A 911 21.00 -38.41 5.86
CA ARG A 911 20.39 -37.09 5.66
C ARG A 911 19.55 -36.71 6.87
N THR A 912 18.71 -37.63 7.34
CA THR A 912 17.89 -37.48 8.56
C THR A 912 18.77 -37.31 9.78
N LYS A 913 19.86 -38.08 9.93
CA LYS A 913 20.79 -37.96 11.05
C LYS A 913 21.58 -36.65 11.01
N LYS A 914 21.99 -36.17 9.84
CA LYS A 914 22.64 -34.86 9.66
C LYS A 914 21.67 -33.72 9.92
N MET A 915 20.43 -33.82 9.43
CA MET A 915 19.35 -32.88 9.71
C MET A 915 19.05 -32.83 11.21
N ARG A 916 18.86 -33.99 11.84
CA ARG A 916 18.62 -34.10 13.27
C ARG A 916 19.79 -33.54 14.08
N LYS A 917 21.04 -33.85 13.73
CA LYS A 917 22.22 -33.30 14.41
C LYS A 917 22.29 -31.77 14.29
N ARG A 918 22.04 -31.22 13.09
CA ARG A 918 22.12 -29.78 12.84
C ARG A 918 20.99 -29.00 13.49
N PHE A 919 19.78 -29.55 13.49
CA PHE A 919 18.59 -28.83 13.88
C PHE A 919 18.09 -29.23 15.27
N ILE A 920 18.05 -30.51 15.62
CA ILE A 920 17.36 -31.03 16.83
C ILE A 920 18.35 -31.38 17.95
N ASP A 921 19.38 -32.18 17.67
CA ASP A 921 20.25 -32.74 18.73
C ASP A 921 21.13 -31.67 19.42
N ASN A 922 21.36 -30.53 18.75
CA ASN A 922 22.09 -29.39 19.32
C ASN A 922 21.18 -28.39 20.06
N LEU A 923 19.97 -28.80 20.47
CA LEU A 923 19.04 -27.93 21.21
C LEU A 923 18.90 -28.37 22.66
N ILE A 924 18.82 -27.39 23.56
CA ILE A 924 18.38 -27.62 24.94
C ILE A 924 16.85 -27.64 25.01
N TYR A 925 16.21 -26.72 24.28
CA TYR A 925 14.76 -26.61 24.17
C TYR A 925 14.36 -26.38 22.72
N ASP A 926 13.42 -27.19 22.23
CA ASP A 926 12.85 -27.01 20.89
C ASP A 926 11.76 -25.94 20.88
N ARG A 927 11.51 -25.36 19.71
CA ARG A 927 10.42 -24.41 19.53
C ARG A 927 9.12 -25.17 19.52
N PHE A 928 8.27 -24.91 20.51
CA PHE A 928 6.88 -25.31 20.47
C PHE A 928 6.02 -24.06 20.35
N GLN A 929 4.99 -24.18 19.53
CA GLN A 929 4.04 -23.12 19.27
C GLN A 929 2.69 -23.59 19.79
N VAL A 930 2.19 -22.89 20.79
CA VAL A 930 0.86 -23.12 21.32
C VAL A 930 -0.08 -22.26 20.50
N ILE A 931 -0.88 -22.93 19.67
CA ILE A 931 -1.87 -22.30 18.79
C ILE A 931 -3.21 -22.38 19.49
N SER A 932 -3.93 -21.26 19.51
CA SER A 932 -5.29 -21.25 20.03
C SER A 932 -6.23 -22.01 19.09
N PHE A 933 -7.09 -22.88 19.63
CA PHE A 933 -8.12 -23.59 18.85
C PHE A 933 -9.30 -22.68 18.47
N SER A 934 -9.43 -21.50 19.09
CA SER A 934 -10.56 -20.60 18.95
C SER A 934 -10.20 -19.20 18.42
N ARG A 935 -8.90 -18.88 18.23
CA ARG A 935 -8.41 -17.60 17.66
C ARG A 935 -7.15 -17.78 16.81
N GLU A 936 -6.95 -16.90 15.83
CA GLU A 936 -5.76 -16.86 14.97
C GLU A 936 -4.53 -16.22 15.64
N PHE A 937 -4.15 -16.66 16.85
CA PHE A 937 -2.84 -16.30 17.40
C PHE A 937 -2.14 -17.50 18.02
N ALA A 938 -0.81 -17.40 18.05
CA ALA A 938 0.03 -18.50 18.44
C ALA A 938 1.27 -18.00 19.20
N VAL A 939 1.48 -18.52 20.40
CA VAL A 939 2.65 -18.19 21.23
C VAL A 939 3.74 -19.22 20.97
N SER A 940 4.91 -18.76 20.54
CA SER A 940 6.06 -19.62 20.25
C SER A 940 7.13 -19.46 21.31
N SER A 941 7.67 -20.57 21.80
CA SER A 941 9.00 -20.52 22.44
C SER A 941 10.09 -20.24 21.40
N PHE A 942 11.24 -19.73 21.84
CA PHE A 942 12.42 -19.57 20.97
C PHE A 942 13.33 -20.79 21.09
N ARG A 943 13.93 -21.15 19.96
CA ARG A 943 14.81 -22.32 19.84
C ARG A 943 16.16 -21.99 20.51
N THR A 944 16.53 -22.74 21.55
CA THR A 944 17.78 -22.48 22.30
C THR A 944 18.82 -23.56 22.01
N PRO A 945 19.88 -23.25 21.25
CA PRO A 945 20.96 -24.20 20.98
C PRO A 945 21.80 -24.44 22.24
N ASN A 946 22.39 -25.63 22.37
CA ASN A 946 23.29 -25.96 23.46
C ASN A 946 24.63 -25.21 23.28
N PRO A 947 24.96 -24.23 24.15
CA PRO A 947 26.15 -23.41 23.95
C PRO A 947 27.43 -24.13 24.41
N GLU A 948 27.34 -25.29 25.07
CA GLU A 948 28.46 -25.91 25.78
C GLU A 948 29.63 -26.29 24.87
N GLU A 949 29.36 -26.84 23.68
CA GLU A 949 30.38 -27.16 22.66
C GLU A 949 31.01 -25.88 22.07
N THR A 950 30.20 -24.84 21.89
CA THR A 950 30.67 -23.53 21.40
C THR A 950 31.54 -22.83 22.45
N ILE A 951 31.14 -22.91 23.72
CA ILE A 951 31.90 -22.38 24.87
C ILE A 951 33.23 -23.13 25.02
N GLN A 952 33.25 -24.46 24.86
CA GLN A 952 34.50 -25.22 24.89
C GLN A 952 35.44 -24.85 23.74
N ARG A 953 34.89 -24.67 22.52
CA ARG A 953 35.68 -24.20 21.37
C ARG A 953 36.26 -22.81 21.61
N LEU A 954 35.44 -21.86 22.04
CA LEU A 954 35.87 -20.49 22.35
C LEU A 954 36.90 -20.46 23.49
N LYS A 955 36.74 -21.30 24.52
CA LYS A 955 37.76 -21.46 25.58
C LYS A 955 39.07 -22.02 25.03
N GLY A 956 39.02 -22.95 24.08
CA GLY A 956 40.20 -23.45 23.37
C GLY A 956 40.91 -22.34 22.59
N GLU A 957 40.16 -21.60 21.77
CA GLU A 957 40.66 -20.46 20.98
C GLU A 957 41.27 -19.37 21.88
N ILE A 958 40.63 -19.06 23.02
CA ILE A 958 41.17 -18.11 24.02
C ILE A 958 42.47 -18.62 24.65
N ASN A 959 42.55 -19.91 24.99
CA ASN A 959 43.77 -20.48 25.57
C ASN A 959 44.92 -20.51 24.56
N GLU A 960 44.64 -20.74 23.28
CA GLU A 960 45.64 -20.65 22.22
C GLU A 960 46.18 -19.22 22.03
N LEU A 961 45.29 -18.21 22.08
CA LEU A 961 45.69 -16.80 22.03
C LEU A 961 46.53 -16.39 23.25
N LEU A 962 46.13 -16.79 24.45
CA LEU A 962 46.91 -16.53 25.67
C LEU A 962 48.28 -17.21 25.66
N ALA A 963 48.37 -18.41 25.06
CA ALA A 963 49.64 -19.10 24.89
C ALA A 963 50.54 -18.38 23.87
N HIS A 964 49.97 -17.81 22.81
CA HIS A 964 50.67 -17.00 21.83
C HIS A 964 51.23 -15.72 22.46
N ASP A 965 50.41 -14.97 23.23
CA ASP A 965 50.80 -13.74 23.91
C ASP A 965 51.91 -13.98 24.95
N ALA A 966 51.84 -15.08 25.70
CA ALA A 966 52.89 -15.47 26.65
C ALA A 966 54.22 -15.78 25.95
N ASN A 967 54.17 -16.32 24.73
CA ASN A 967 55.35 -16.61 23.92
C ASN A 967 55.96 -15.32 23.36
N GLU A 968 55.14 -14.35 22.93
CA GLU A 968 55.61 -13.03 22.52
C GLU A 968 56.24 -12.23 23.67
N GLU A 969 55.65 -12.26 24.88
CA GLU A 969 56.26 -11.64 26.06
C GLU A 969 57.61 -12.27 26.43
N ALA A 970 57.75 -13.58 26.25
CA ALA A 970 59.02 -14.28 26.50
C ALA A 970 60.10 -13.87 25.49
N ILE A 971 59.73 -13.72 24.22
CA ILE A 971 60.62 -13.21 23.15
C ILE A 971 61.02 -11.76 23.45
N PHE A 972 60.08 -10.92 23.88
CA PHE A 972 60.36 -9.51 24.21
C PHE A 972 61.31 -9.37 25.41
N LYS A 973 61.15 -10.20 26.46
CA LYS A 973 62.06 -10.24 27.62
C LYS A 973 63.45 -10.78 27.27
N ALA A 974 63.56 -11.70 26.32
CA ALA A 974 64.85 -12.18 25.83
C ALA A 974 65.62 -11.06 25.09
N ASP A 975 64.91 -10.32 24.24
CA ASP A 975 65.46 -9.21 23.45
C ASP A 975 65.87 -8.01 24.33
N GLU A 976 65.13 -7.75 25.41
CA GLU A 976 65.48 -6.72 26.41
C GLU A 976 66.73 -7.09 27.23
N ASN A 977 66.90 -8.38 27.56
CA ASN A 977 68.08 -8.88 28.26
C ASN A 977 69.34 -8.89 27.38
N GLU A 978 69.20 -9.15 26.08
CA GLU A 978 70.28 -9.00 25.12
C GLU A 978 70.72 -7.55 24.97
N LYS A 979 69.77 -6.61 24.86
CA LYS A 979 70.06 -5.17 24.82
C LYS A 979 70.74 -4.67 26.10
N LYS A 980 70.33 -5.14 27.29
CA LYS A 980 71.01 -4.82 28.57
C LYS A 980 72.44 -5.37 28.65
N ARG A 981 72.70 -6.55 28.08
CA ARG A 981 74.07 -7.11 28.00
C ARG A 981 74.97 -6.32 27.06
N ALA A 982 74.45 -5.85 25.92
CA ALA A 982 75.21 -5.06 24.96
C ALA A 982 75.62 -3.66 25.48
N THR A 983 74.91 -3.12 26.48
CA THR A 983 75.26 -1.85 27.13
C THR A 983 76.23 -1.98 28.32
N MET A 984 76.56 -3.19 28.76
CA MET A 984 77.48 -3.45 29.90
C MET A 984 78.84 -4.03 29.50
N THR A 985 79.10 -4.19 28.20
CA THR A 985 80.39 -4.53 27.60
C THR A 985 80.87 -3.39 26.73
#